data_AF-A0A1G2VT04-F1
#
_entry.id   AF-A0A1G2VT04-F1
#
_cell.length_a   1.000
_cell.length_b   1.000
_cell.length_c   1.000
_cell.angle_alpha   90.00
_cell.angle_beta   90.00
_cell.angle_gamma   90.00
#
_symmetry.space_group_name_H-M   'P 1'
#
loop_
_entity.id
_entity.type
_entity.pdbx_description
1 polymer ?
#
loop_
_entity_poly.entity_id
_entity_poly.type
_entity_poly.pdbx_seq_one_letter_code
_entity_poly.pdbx_strand_id
1 'polypeptide(L)'
;MKLPAGTYTIKSFFPSIGDGSTITGAVVAADATLASQNVTVAEPISITVNVTDGTSAITGAFVDVRDSSGKGNGTSNSTTSGANAVYTVKVPPGTYTVRVGHPAYGKIGETTSVSTTQTITYTAQGGTLSTVSGTVQANSAALSGAWVSIFGLPTGQTFPIHMGAQSGSDGTFSIQVPAGSYKLRADKTGYKSSADASVTANGATAAGTITLTTAARTISGTVTLDGTGISSAFVDATDGSGGFAVGQTDASGAYSLAVDTGTWTLTARSKGYQGTKQVVVTDANQTGQTIALTAISGFTLTPELQETITPSAGGLITNSNIGSGFKLNLPANALGDESNAATVTTQVNTAIPNPPSGTILSKSAVSISAVDSSGSPIKNLNDSVTITIPYTEADIPTGSTEGSLVIGVYNDSTGQYDVLSTTVDTTNNVLTATVDHFSDFAPLLPSSGSSSSDSGSSGSGSSSSAAGGGIIASAGGGSSTPAATPNTTTSVSSAQVTTTTSSTRTARGTALVSSGAGTTRMPVAVTFFTKAFTTGERSSVIKELQTLLNSDVDTRVASAGAGSPGLETDKLGPLTVAALKKFQVKHGIAKPGQAGFGTLGPKTRARLNDLMRARTGESSVSIAGPGSAPVVVASQVQLAKINALLEEIKKLQEELKKLQ
;
A
#
# COMPACT_ATOMS: atom_id res chain seq x y z
N MET A 1 -9.61 -37.50 3.35
CA MET A 1 -9.97 -36.45 4.34
C MET A 1 -10.99 -37.03 5.30
N LYS A 2 -10.98 -36.62 6.57
CA LYS A 2 -12.06 -36.90 7.52
C LYS A 2 -12.94 -35.66 7.61
N LEU A 3 -14.23 -35.79 7.37
CA LEU A 3 -15.20 -34.70 7.36
C LEU A 3 -16.39 -35.08 8.25
N PRO A 4 -17.10 -34.11 8.87
CA PRO A 4 -18.38 -34.37 9.52
C PRO A 4 -19.39 -35.03 8.56
N ALA A 5 -20.44 -35.68 9.10
CA ALA A 5 -21.53 -36.13 8.25
C ALA A 5 -22.25 -34.92 7.61
N GLY A 6 -22.50 -34.96 6.30
CA GLY A 6 -23.10 -33.85 5.58
C GLY A 6 -22.96 -33.94 4.06
N THR A 7 -23.47 -32.92 3.38
CA THR A 7 -23.37 -32.78 1.92
C THR A 7 -22.30 -31.77 1.56
N TYR A 8 -21.37 -32.18 0.70
CA TYR A 8 -20.19 -31.41 0.34
C TYR A 8 -20.17 -31.06 -1.15
N THR A 9 -19.49 -29.96 -1.46
CA THR A 9 -19.07 -29.61 -2.82
C THR A 9 -17.56 -29.73 -2.90
N ILE A 10 -17.07 -30.53 -3.85
CA ILE A 10 -15.65 -30.74 -4.09
C ILE A 10 -15.23 -29.86 -5.26
N LYS A 11 -14.35 -28.90 -5.00
CA LYS A 11 -13.69 -28.08 -6.01
C LYS A 11 -12.25 -28.53 -6.13
N SER A 12 -11.75 -28.68 -7.35
CA SER A 12 -10.34 -29.02 -7.60
C SER A 12 -9.62 -27.87 -8.26
N PHE A 13 -8.34 -27.71 -7.97
CA PHE A 13 -7.45 -26.78 -8.64
C PHE A 13 -6.16 -27.50 -9.02
N PHE A 14 -5.66 -27.26 -10.23
CA PHE A 14 -4.46 -27.87 -10.78
C PHE A 14 -3.42 -26.77 -10.99
N PRO A 15 -2.27 -26.76 -10.29
CA PRO A 15 -1.32 -25.64 -10.27
C PRO A 15 -0.92 -25.06 -11.64
N SER A 16 -0.80 -25.90 -12.67
CA SER A 16 -0.41 -25.46 -14.01
C SER A 16 -1.59 -25.28 -14.98
N ILE A 17 -2.81 -25.67 -14.59
CA ILE A 17 -3.98 -25.75 -15.49
C ILE A 17 -5.14 -24.86 -14.98
N GLY A 18 -5.24 -24.61 -13.68
CA GLY A 18 -6.30 -23.80 -13.09
C GLY A 18 -7.44 -24.61 -12.46
N ASP A 19 -8.61 -23.97 -12.37
CA ASP A 19 -9.83 -24.57 -11.84
C ASP A 19 -10.24 -25.84 -12.63
N GLY A 20 -10.51 -26.93 -11.91
CA GLY A 20 -11.03 -28.17 -12.49
C GLY A 20 -12.56 -28.31 -12.38
N SER A 21 -13.05 -29.51 -12.70
CA SER A 21 -14.49 -29.80 -12.57
C SER A 21 -14.93 -29.79 -11.09
N THR A 22 -16.20 -29.46 -10.87
CA THR A 22 -16.78 -29.39 -9.52
C THR A 22 -17.73 -30.56 -9.35
N ILE A 23 -17.60 -31.29 -8.23
CA ILE A 23 -18.55 -32.33 -7.85
C ILE A 23 -19.45 -31.78 -6.75
N THR A 24 -20.74 -31.64 -7.03
CA THR A 24 -21.75 -31.21 -6.05
C THR A 24 -22.50 -32.41 -5.49
N GLY A 25 -23.07 -32.25 -4.29
CA GLY A 25 -23.94 -33.28 -3.70
C GLY A 25 -23.20 -34.51 -3.16
N ALA A 26 -21.91 -34.39 -2.82
CA ALA A 26 -21.16 -35.48 -2.21
C ALA A 26 -21.62 -35.70 -0.76
N VAL A 27 -22.47 -36.70 -0.53
CA VAL A 27 -23.03 -37.00 0.80
C VAL A 27 -22.10 -37.94 1.56
N VAL A 28 -21.50 -37.44 2.64
CA VAL A 28 -20.71 -38.23 3.59
C VAL A 28 -21.60 -38.59 4.78
N ALA A 29 -21.86 -39.89 4.98
CA ALA A 29 -22.56 -40.37 6.16
C ALA A 29 -21.60 -40.56 7.35
N ALA A 30 -22.15 -40.57 8.57
CA ALA A 30 -21.37 -40.85 9.77
C ALA A 30 -20.67 -42.22 9.65
N ASP A 31 -19.39 -42.28 10.03
CA ASP A 31 -18.54 -43.47 9.99
C ASP A 31 -18.43 -44.16 8.62
N ALA A 32 -18.80 -43.48 7.53
CA ALA A 32 -18.74 -43.99 6.16
C ALA A 32 -17.60 -43.34 5.36
N THR A 33 -17.05 -44.09 4.41
CA THR A 33 -16.11 -43.55 3.41
C THR A 33 -16.84 -43.38 2.09
N LEU A 34 -16.94 -42.14 1.60
CA LEU A 34 -17.39 -41.84 0.25
C LEU A 34 -16.21 -41.99 -0.72
N ALA A 35 -16.18 -43.10 -1.48
CA ALA A 35 -15.14 -43.39 -2.46
C ALA A 35 -15.47 -42.82 -3.85
N SER A 36 -14.49 -42.83 -4.77
CA SER A 36 -14.67 -42.57 -6.20
C SER A 36 -15.07 -41.14 -6.61
N GLN A 37 -14.82 -40.15 -5.75
CA GLN A 37 -14.98 -38.72 -6.08
C GLN A 37 -13.77 -38.18 -6.84
N ASN A 38 -13.39 -38.85 -7.94
CA ASN A 38 -12.21 -38.52 -8.71
C ASN A 38 -12.48 -37.33 -9.64
N VAL A 39 -11.59 -36.35 -9.65
CA VAL A 39 -11.60 -35.25 -10.62
C VAL A 39 -10.52 -35.51 -11.67
N THR A 40 -10.93 -35.73 -12.92
CA THR A 40 -10.02 -35.90 -14.06
C THR A 40 -9.95 -34.64 -14.90
N VAL A 41 -8.75 -34.33 -15.40
CA VAL A 41 -8.52 -33.22 -16.34
C VAL A 41 -8.19 -33.83 -17.69
N ALA A 42 -8.99 -33.46 -18.70
CA ALA A 42 -8.68 -33.77 -20.09
C ALA A 42 -7.42 -33.01 -20.53
N GLU A 43 -6.83 -33.39 -21.67
CA GLU A 43 -5.64 -32.73 -22.19
C GLU A 43 -5.85 -31.21 -22.30
N PRO A 44 -5.04 -30.39 -21.60
CA PRO A 44 -5.29 -28.96 -21.51
C PRO A 44 -5.02 -28.26 -22.84
N ILE A 45 -5.77 -27.21 -23.12
CA ILE A 45 -5.43 -26.29 -24.20
C ILE A 45 -4.38 -25.28 -23.71
N SER A 46 -3.49 -24.86 -24.60
CA SER A 46 -2.42 -23.91 -24.30
C SER A 46 -2.66 -22.60 -25.05
N ILE A 47 -2.91 -21.52 -24.32
CA ILE A 47 -3.08 -20.19 -24.89
C ILE A 47 -1.78 -19.42 -24.68
N THR A 48 -1.14 -19.06 -25.78
CA THR A 48 0.07 -18.23 -25.76
C THR A 48 -0.31 -16.79 -26.08
N VAL A 49 0.09 -15.86 -25.22
CA VAL A 49 -0.20 -14.44 -25.37
C VAL A 49 1.11 -13.68 -25.54
N ASN A 50 1.28 -13.06 -26.70
CA ASN A 50 2.38 -12.16 -26.99
C ASN A 50 1.95 -10.73 -26.67
N VAL A 51 2.69 -10.04 -25.81
CA VAL A 51 2.41 -8.67 -25.40
C VAL A 51 3.57 -7.76 -25.78
N THR A 52 3.28 -6.71 -26.53
CA THR A 52 4.27 -5.76 -27.07
C THR A 52 3.70 -4.34 -27.09
N ASP A 53 4.56 -3.33 -27.08
CA ASP A 53 4.18 -1.94 -27.42
C ASP A 53 4.30 -1.63 -28.93
N GLY A 54 4.63 -2.65 -29.73
CA GLY A 54 4.91 -2.55 -31.17
C GLY A 54 6.40 -2.53 -31.50
N THR A 55 7.26 -2.28 -30.49
CA THR A 55 8.72 -2.24 -30.63
C THR A 55 9.45 -3.07 -29.57
N SER A 56 8.89 -3.15 -28.36
CA SER A 56 9.50 -3.76 -27.17
C SER A 56 8.52 -4.66 -26.45
N ALA A 57 9.08 -5.64 -25.72
CA ALA A 57 8.33 -6.60 -24.94
C ALA A 57 7.74 -5.95 -23.67
N ILE A 58 6.45 -6.17 -23.38
CA ILE A 58 5.81 -5.69 -22.15
C ILE A 58 5.79 -6.82 -21.11
N THR A 59 6.80 -6.82 -20.23
CA THR A 59 6.86 -7.71 -19.06
C THR A 59 6.06 -7.15 -17.89
N GLY A 60 5.75 -7.98 -16.89
CA GLY A 60 5.00 -7.55 -15.70
C GLY A 60 3.51 -7.31 -15.96
N ALA A 61 2.95 -7.73 -17.08
CA ALA A 61 1.52 -7.77 -17.28
C ALA A 61 0.93 -8.99 -16.56
N PHE A 62 -0.36 -8.95 -16.25
CA PHE A 62 -1.11 -10.12 -15.84
C PHE A 62 -2.02 -10.57 -16.97
N VAL A 63 -1.91 -11.84 -17.35
CA VAL A 63 -2.77 -12.51 -18.34
C VAL A 63 -3.75 -13.40 -17.60
N ASP A 64 -5.03 -13.13 -17.75
CA ASP A 64 -6.14 -13.87 -17.14
C ASP A 64 -6.93 -14.60 -18.22
N VAL A 65 -7.21 -15.89 -18.01
CA VAL A 65 -7.96 -16.75 -18.91
C VAL A 65 -9.09 -17.41 -18.13
N ARG A 66 -10.31 -16.89 -18.30
CA ARG A 66 -11.48 -17.33 -17.52
C ARG A 66 -12.69 -17.60 -18.40
N ASP A 67 -13.44 -18.64 -18.05
CA ASP A 67 -14.73 -18.93 -18.67
C ASP A 67 -15.83 -17.99 -18.14
N SER A 68 -17.05 -18.15 -18.65
CA SER A 68 -18.21 -17.34 -18.24
C SER A 68 -18.61 -17.52 -16.77
N SER A 69 -18.07 -18.53 -16.06
CA SER A 69 -18.28 -18.76 -14.64
C SER A 69 -17.13 -18.26 -13.75
N GLY A 70 -16.13 -17.58 -14.35
CA GLY A 70 -14.94 -17.10 -13.65
C GLY A 70 -13.95 -18.22 -13.30
N LYS A 71 -14.05 -19.40 -13.93
CA LYS A 71 -13.10 -20.50 -13.76
C LYS A 71 -12.00 -20.44 -14.81
N GLY A 72 -10.78 -20.81 -14.42
CA GLY A 72 -9.66 -20.88 -15.35
C GLY A 72 -8.33 -20.66 -14.63
N ASN A 73 -7.41 -19.97 -15.30
CA ASN A 73 -6.06 -19.74 -14.79
C ASN A 73 -5.53 -18.37 -15.25
N GLY A 74 -4.43 -17.93 -14.65
CA GLY A 74 -3.74 -16.71 -15.06
C GLY A 74 -2.26 -16.75 -14.71
N THR A 75 -1.50 -15.81 -15.26
CA THR A 75 -0.05 -15.71 -15.02
C THR A 75 0.44 -14.28 -15.18
N SER A 76 1.41 -13.89 -14.36
CA SER A 76 2.28 -12.73 -14.57
C SER A 76 3.68 -13.11 -15.08
N ASN A 77 3.96 -14.41 -15.16
CA ASN A 77 5.23 -14.92 -15.64
C ASN A 77 5.27 -14.87 -17.17
N SER A 78 6.34 -14.26 -17.70
CA SER A 78 6.62 -14.20 -19.13
C SER A 78 8.08 -14.49 -19.43
N THR A 79 8.32 -14.90 -20.68
CA THR A 79 9.65 -14.93 -21.29
C THR A 79 9.71 -13.92 -22.42
N THR A 80 10.85 -13.25 -22.62
CA THR A 80 11.02 -12.32 -23.76
C THR A 80 11.48 -13.07 -25.00
N SER A 81 10.81 -12.84 -26.14
CA SER A 81 11.17 -13.35 -27.46
C SER A 81 11.08 -12.23 -28.49
N GLY A 82 12.22 -11.63 -28.84
CA GLY A 82 12.26 -10.46 -29.71
C GLY A 82 11.51 -9.27 -29.09
N ALA A 83 10.59 -8.69 -29.84
CA ALA A 83 9.75 -7.57 -29.39
C ALA A 83 8.55 -7.99 -28.52
N ASN A 84 8.39 -9.29 -28.21
CA ASN A 84 7.24 -9.81 -27.48
C ASN A 84 7.63 -10.33 -26.10
N ALA A 85 6.84 -9.99 -25.09
CA ALA A 85 6.76 -10.76 -23.86
C ALA A 85 5.74 -11.88 -24.08
N VAL A 86 6.17 -13.12 -23.88
CA VAL A 86 5.39 -14.33 -24.15
C VAL A 86 4.90 -14.90 -22.83
N TYR A 87 3.58 -14.93 -22.66
CA TYR A 87 2.88 -15.50 -21.53
C TYR A 87 2.19 -16.78 -22.00
N THR A 88 2.31 -17.87 -21.25
CA THR A 88 1.65 -19.14 -21.59
C THR A 88 0.74 -19.55 -20.45
N VAL A 89 -0.55 -19.68 -20.75
CA VAL A 89 -1.56 -20.16 -19.81
C VAL A 89 -2.15 -21.45 -20.34
N LYS A 90 -2.11 -22.50 -19.51
CA LYS A 90 -2.83 -23.74 -19.79
C LYS A 90 -4.13 -23.73 -19.01
N VAL A 91 -5.20 -24.18 -19.66
CA VAL A 91 -6.54 -24.32 -19.08
C VAL A 91 -7.19 -25.63 -19.55
N PRO A 92 -8.16 -26.21 -18.82
CA PRO A 92 -8.90 -27.36 -19.31
C PRO A 92 -9.61 -27.05 -20.64
N PRO A 93 -9.99 -28.06 -21.44
CA PRO A 93 -10.85 -27.81 -22.60
C PRO A 93 -12.14 -27.08 -22.22
N GLY A 94 -12.45 -26.01 -22.95
CA GLY A 94 -13.55 -25.10 -22.65
C GLY A 94 -13.49 -23.86 -23.51
N THR A 95 -14.40 -22.92 -23.28
CA THR A 95 -14.44 -21.63 -23.98
C THR A 95 -14.17 -20.50 -22.99
N TYR A 96 -13.18 -19.67 -23.31
CA TYR A 96 -12.61 -18.69 -22.39
C TYR A 96 -12.61 -17.28 -22.98
N THR A 97 -12.59 -16.31 -22.08
CA THR A 97 -12.19 -14.93 -22.33
C THR A 97 -10.76 -14.74 -21.84
N VAL A 98 -9.89 -14.27 -22.72
CA VAL A 98 -8.49 -13.92 -22.44
C VAL A 98 -8.41 -12.42 -22.23
N ARG A 99 -7.81 -11.98 -21.13
CA ARG A 99 -7.64 -10.57 -20.75
C ARG A 99 -6.20 -10.29 -20.39
N VAL A 100 -5.71 -9.10 -20.73
CA VAL A 100 -4.37 -8.65 -20.36
C VAL A 100 -4.44 -7.27 -19.73
N GLY A 101 -3.84 -7.14 -18.55
CA GLY A 101 -3.78 -5.89 -17.80
C GLY A 101 -2.38 -5.60 -17.28
N HIS A 102 -2.00 -4.33 -17.24
CA HIS A 102 -0.69 -3.89 -16.76
C HIS A 102 -0.83 -2.52 -16.06
N PRO A 103 -0.13 -2.26 -14.94
CA PRO A 103 -0.31 -1.02 -14.17
C PRO A 103 -0.04 0.24 -15.00
N ALA A 104 0.97 0.20 -15.86
CA ALA A 104 1.33 1.32 -16.74
C ALA A 104 0.48 1.43 -18.01
N TYR A 105 -0.18 0.36 -18.47
CA TYR A 105 -0.92 0.34 -19.75
C TYR A 105 -2.42 0.11 -19.58
N GLY A 106 -2.91 0.01 -18.34
CA GLY A 106 -4.29 -0.40 -18.05
C GLY A 106 -4.64 -1.74 -18.71
N LYS A 107 -5.86 -1.83 -19.22
CA LYS A 107 -6.32 -2.95 -20.06
C LYS A 107 -5.62 -2.89 -21.42
N ILE A 108 -4.78 -3.88 -21.70
CA ILE A 108 -4.03 -3.99 -22.96
C ILE A 108 -4.89 -4.64 -24.06
N GLY A 109 -5.67 -5.67 -23.72
CA GLY A 109 -6.45 -6.40 -24.70
C GLY A 109 -7.41 -7.41 -24.10
N GLU A 110 -8.40 -7.80 -24.90
CA GLU A 110 -9.37 -8.84 -24.58
C GLU A 110 -9.76 -9.61 -25.83
N THR A 111 -9.95 -10.92 -25.70
CA THR A 111 -10.50 -11.77 -26.76
C THR A 111 -11.41 -12.81 -26.12
N THR A 112 -12.65 -12.85 -26.59
CA THR A 112 -13.68 -13.78 -26.12
C THR A 112 -13.72 -15.02 -27.00
N SER A 113 -14.42 -16.05 -26.54
CA SER A 113 -14.70 -17.28 -27.30
C SER A 113 -13.46 -18.09 -27.71
N VAL A 114 -12.37 -18.01 -26.93
CA VAL A 114 -11.14 -18.78 -27.17
C VAL A 114 -11.35 -20.22 -26.68
N SER A 115 -11.23 -21.20 -27.58
CA SER A 115 -11.57 -22.60 -27.28
C SER A 115 -10.54 -23.65 -27.72
N THR A 116 -9.43 -23.23 -28.34
CA THR A 116 -8.39 -24.13 -28.84
C THR A 116 -6.99 -23.61 -28.46
N THR A 117 -5.98 -24.49 -28.58
CA THR A 117 -4.57 -24.09 -28.47
C THR A 117 -4.24 -23.10 -29.59
N GLN A 118 -3.91 -21.87 -29.23
CA GLN A 118 -3.63 -20.80 -30.18
C GLN A 118 -2.68 -19.77 -29.60
N THR A 119 -2.16 -18.91 -30.47
CA THR A 119 -1.38 -17.72 -30.09
C THR A 119 -2.20 -16.47 -30.36
N ILE A 120 -2.21 -15.55 -29.41
CA ILE A 120 -2.86 -14.23 -29.51
C ILE A 120 -1.77 -13.18 -29.31
N THR A 121 -1.78 -12.13 -30.13
CA THR A 121 -0.85 -11.00 -29.97
C THR A 121 -1.66 -9.76 -29.63
N TYR A 122 -1.31 -9.12 -28.51
CA TYR A 122 -1.81 -7.80 -28.16
C TYR A 122 -0.70 -6.77 -28.25
N THR A 123 -1.02 -5.67 -28.94
CA THR A 123 -0.17 -4.48 -28.99
C THR A 123 -0.80 -3.40 -28.12
N ALA A 124 -0.11 -3.02 -27.04
CA ALA A 124 -0.59 -1.99 -26.13
C ALA A 124 -0.69 -0.64 -26.83
N GLN A 125 -1.79 0.06 -26.58
CA GLN A 125 -1.97 1.45 -27.02
C GLN A 125 -1.15 2.37 -26.10
N GLY A 126 -0.58 3.45 -26.64
CA GLY A 126 0.29 4.39 -25.91
C GLY A 126 1.79 4.21 -26.12
N GLY A 127 2.22 3.15 -26.82
CA GLY A 127 3.59 2.97 -27.29
C GLY A 127 4.62 2.71 -26.18
N THR A 128 5.87 3.08 -26.43
CA THR A 128 6.98 2.86 -25.49
C THR A 128 6.84 3.68 -24.21
N LEU A 129 7.32 3.13 -23.10
CA LEU A 129 7.36 3.87 -21.84
C LEU A 129 8.35 5.05 -21.91
N SER A 130 7.86 6.20 -21.47
CA SER A 130 8.57 7.44 -21.23
C SER A 130 9.04 7.49 -19.78
N THR A 131 10.29 7.91 -19.54
CA THR A 131 10.81 8.07 -18.18
C THR A 131 10.53 9.48 -17.71
N VAL A 132 9.73 9.61 -16.65
CA VAL A 132 9.48 10.88 -15.94
C VAL A 132 10.36 10.91 -14.70
N SER A 133 11.26 11.88 -14.64
CA SER A 133 12.24 12.02 -13.55
C SER A 133 12.25 13.41 -12.97
N GLY A 134 12.61 13.54 -11.70
CA GLY A 134 12.66 14.84 -11.01
C GLY A 134 13.26 14.73 -9.62
N THR A 135 13.07 15.77 -8.83
CA THR A 135 13.48 15.78 -7.42
C THR A 135 12.32 16.15 -6.51
N VAL A 136 12.35 15.64 -5.29
CA VAL A 136 11.47 16.02 -4.20
C VAL A 136 12.29 16.80 -3.18
N GLN A 137 11.78 17.96 -2.77
CA GLN A 137 12.41 18.80 -1.76
C GLN A 137 11.42 19.21 -0.67
N ALA A 138 11.91 19.56 0.50
CA ALA A 138 11.17 20.30 1.51
C ALA A 138 12.06 21.36 2.14
N ASN A 139 11.53 22.58 2.29
CA ASN A 139 12.28 23.75 2.77
C ASN A 139 13.64 23.92 2.04
N SER A 140 13.64 23.74 0.71
CA SER A 140 14.83 23.81 -0.15
C SER A 140 15.92 22.76 0.10
N ALA A 141 15.63 21.69 0.86
CA ALA A 141 16.51 20.54 1.04
C ALA A 141 15.93 19.31 0.34
N ALA A 142 16.79 18.46 -0.20
CA ALA A 142 16.40 17.18 -0.79
C ALA A 142 15.65 16.31 0.22
N LEU A 143 14.48 15.79 -0.19
CA LEU A 143 13.62 15.00 0.67
C LEU A 143 13.63 13.54 0.24
N SER A 144 14.32 12.71 1.02
CA SER A 144 14.36 11.26 0.82
C SER A 144 13.13 10.57 1.36
N GLY A 145 12.71 9.49 0.71
CA GLY A 145 11.64 8.60 1.17
C GLY A 145 10.25 9.23 1.08
N ALA A 146 10.05 10.23 0.22
CA ALA A 146 8.73 10.70 -0.17
C ALA A 146 8.18 9.79 -1.27
N TRP A 147 6.89 9.48 -1.24
CA TRP A 147 6.25 8.71 -2.29
C TRP A 147 5.75 9.66 -3.37
N VAL A 148 6.24 9.49 -4.60
CA VAL A 148 5.80 10.28 -5.75
C VAL A 148 4.78 9.45 -6.52
N SER A 149 3.54 9.92 -6.55
CA SER A 149 2.48 9.35 -7.37
C SER A 149 2.37 10.10 -8.69
N ILE A 150 2.15 9.36 -9.78
CA ILE A 150 1.79 9.88 -11.09
C ILE A 150 0.45 9.28 -11.51
N PHE A 151 -0.47 10.13 -11.94
CA PHE A 151 -1.80 9.72 -12.37
C PHE A 151 -2.28 10.55 -13.53
N GLY A 152 -3.02 9.93 -14.45
CA GLY A 152 -3.49 10.61 -15.65
C GLY A 152 -3.84 9.63 -16.76
N LEU A 153 -4.22 10.19 -17.91
CA LEU A 153 -4.65 9.42 -19.08
C LEU A 153 -3.50 9.32 -20.08
N PRO A 154 -2.97 8.12 -20.35
CA PRO A 154 -2.02 7.91 -21.43
C PRO A 154 -2.64 8.30 -22.79
N THR A 155 -1.84 8.85 -23.69
CA THR A 155 -2.28 9.22 -25.04
C THR A 155 -2.74 7.98 -25.79
N GLY A 156 -3.95 8.04 -26.36
CA GLY A 156 -4.53 6.93 -27.11
C GLY A 156 -5.14 5.82 -26.26
N GLN A 157 -5.18 5.98 -24.94
CA GLN A 157 -5.88 5.07 -24.03
C GLN A 157 -7.18 5.68 -23.50
N THR A 158 -8.05 4.82 -22.97
CA THR A 158 -9.35 5.19 -22.38
C THR A 158 -9.37 5.10 -20.86
N PHE A 159 -8.36 4.48 -20.25
CA PHE A 159 -8.30 4.23 -18.81
C PHE A 159 -7.16 5.03 -18.19
N PRO A 160 -7.41 5.81 -17.13
CA PRO A 160 -6.35 6.45 -16.38
C PRO A 160 -5.50 5.40 -15.67
N ILE A 161 -4.22 5.71 -15.48
CA ILE A 161 -3.30 4.90 -14.71
C ILE A 161 -2.94 5.60 -13.40
N HIS A 162 -2.53 4.81 -12.41
CA HIS A 162 -1.92 5.29 -11.17
C HIS A 162 -0.62 4.53 -11.00
N MET A 163 0.50 5.22 -10.91
CA MET A 163 1.81 4.63 -10.62
C MET A 163 2.53 5.44 -9.56
N GLY A 164 3.59 4.89 -8.98
CA GLY A 164 4.41 5.65 -8.04
C GLY A 164 5.81 5.11 -7.87
N ALA A 165 6.67 5.94 -7.27
CA ALA A 165 8.01 5.58 -6.86
C ALA A 165 8.44 6.37 -5.63
N GLN A 166 9.29 5.79 -4.80
CA GLN A 166 9.87 6.47 -3.66
C GLN A 166 11.10 7.32 -4.05
N SER A 167 11.25 8.49 -3.45
CA SER A 167 12.42 9.35 -3.67
C SER A 167 13.68 8.82 -2.97
N GLY A 168 14.82 8.90 -3.66
CA GLY A 168 16.14 8.51 -3.19
C GLY A 168 16.71 9.42 -2.10
N SER A 169 17.92 9.12 -1.60
CA SER A 169 18.59 9.90 -0.55
C SER A 169 18.89 11.35 -0.97
N ASP A 170 19.06 11.59 -2.26
CA ASP A 170 19.26 12.89 -2.89
C ASP A 170 17.95 13.54 -3.34
N GLY A 171 16.80 12.96 -2.97
CA GLY A 171 15.47 13.42 -3.35
C GLY A 171 15.07 13.06 -4.79
N THR A 172 15.91 12.37 -5.57
CA THR A 172 15.57 12.02 -6.94
C THR A 172 14.47 10.97 -7.01
N PHE A 173 13.63 11.02 -8.04
CA PHE A 173 12.67 9.97 -8.36
C PHE A 173 12.67 9.69 -9.87
N SER A 174 12.22 8.49 -10.24
CA SER A 174 12.05 8.07 -11.64
C SER A 174 10.84 7.14 -11.74
N ILE A 175 9.90 7.47 -12.63
CA ILE A 175 8.71 6.66 -12.91
C ILE A 175 8.60 6.45 -14.42
N GLN A 176 8.27 5.23 -14.84
CA GLN A 176 8.05 4.91 -16.25
C GLN A 176 6.56 4.83 -16.56
N VAL A 177 6.09 5.65 -17.49
CA VAL A 177 4.68 5.73 -17.93
C VAL A 177 4.62 5.84 -19.45
N PRO A 178 3.55 5.40 -20.14
CA PRO A 178 3.41 5.67 -21.57
C PRO A 178 3.36 7.17 -21.86
N ALA A 179 3.53 7.57 -23.11
CA ALA A 179 3.37 8.98 -23.47
C ALA A 179 1.95 9.47 -23.12
N GLY A 180 1.82 10.65 -22.53
CA GLY A 180 0.54 11.09 -21.97
C GLY A 180 0.63 12.37 -21.16
N SER A 181 -0.53 12.89 -20.75
CA SER A 181 -0.62 14.01 -19.82
C SER A 181 -0.99 13.51 -18.44
N TYR A 182 -0.15 13.84 -17.48
CA TYR A 182 -0.23 13.35 -16.11
C TYR A 182 -0.15 14.48 -15.11
N LYS A 183 -0.58 14.17 -13.90
CA LYS A 183 -0.32 14.92 -12.70
C LYS A 183 0.64 14.14 -11.83
N LEU A 184 1.58 14.85 -11.22
CA LEU A 184 2.50 14.34 -10.22
C LEU A 184 2.16 14.94 -8.87
N ARG A 185 2.40 14.15 -7.85
CA ARG A 185 2.27 14.56 -6.46
C ARG A 185 3.29 13.81 -5.64
N ALA A 186 3.80 14.44 -4.60
CA ALA A 186 4.65 13.77 -3.63
C ALA A 186 4.05 13.88 -2.22
N ASP A 187 4.02 12.75 -1.52
CA ASP A 187 3.43 12.60 -0.20
C ASP A 187 4.45 11.98 0.76
N LYS A 188 4.51 12.53 1.98
CA LYS A 188 5.36 12.01 3.05
C LYS A 188 4.79 12.39 4.41
N THR A 189 4.70 11.42 5.32
CA THR A 189 4.27 11.66 6.70
C THR A 189 5.08 12.78 7.36
N GLY A 190 4.38 13.71 8.04
CA GLY A 190 4.99 14.89 8.69
C GLY A 190 5.15 16.10 7.76
N TYR A 191 4.77 15.99 6.50
CA TYR A 191 4.80 17.06 5.52
C TYR A 191 3.41 17.28 4.93
N LYS A 192 3.10 18.51 4.55
CA LYS A 192 1.99 18.81 3.67
C LYS A 192 2.42 18.47 2.24
N SER A 193 1.70 17.56 1.62
CA SER A 193 1.85 17.23 0.20
C SER A 193 1.69 18.45 -0.69
N SER A 194 2.36 18.45 -1.85
CA SER A 194 2.23 19.52 -2.83
C SER A 194 0.84 19.51 -3.50
N ALA A 195 0.43 20.64 -4.08
CA ALA A 195 -0.60 20.59 -5.12
C ALA A 195 -0.11 19.71 -6.29
N ASP A 196 -1.05 19.22 -7.10
CA ASP A 196 -0.72 18.45 -8.30
C ASP A 196 0.12 19.28 -9.27
N ALA A 197 1.26 18.74 -9.70
CA ALA A 197 2.07 19.31 -10.77
C ALA A 197 1.74 18.63 -12.10
N SER A 198 1.42 19.38 -13.15
CA SER A 198 1.18 18.78 -14.46
C SER A 198 2.49 18.45 -15.18
N VAL A 199 2.53 17.30 -15.87
CA VAL A 199 3.61 16.90 -16.75
C VAL A 199 3.05 16.25 -18.01
N THR A 200 3.70 16.46 -19.15
CA THR A 200 3.43 15.71 -20.37
C THR A 200 4.62 14.81 -20.65
N ALA A 201 4.44 13.50 -20.51
CA ALA A 201 5.49 12.53 -20.80
C ALA A 201 5.55 12.28 -22.32
N ASN A 202 6.72 12.51 -22.90
CA ASN A 202 7.01 12.21 -24.31
C ASN A 202 8.51 11.91 -24.47
N GLY A 203 8.91 10.68 -24.16
CA GLY A 203 10.31 10.27 -24.02
C GLY A 203 10.88 10.56 -22.62
N ALA A 204 12.18 10.82 -22.52
CA ALA A 204 12.80 11.23 -21.26
C ALA A 204 12.33 12.65 -20.89
N THR A 205 11.54 12.76 -19.82
CA THR A 205 10.90 14.01 -19.39
C THR A 205 11.34 14.38 -17.98
N ALA A 206 11.80 15.61 -17.81
CA ALA A 206 12.12 16.17 -16.50
C ALA A 206 10.88 16.87 -15.91
N ALA A 207 10.34 16.32 -14.82
CA ALA A 207 9.22 16.88 -14.06
C ALA A 207 9.61 18.07 -13.16
N GLY A 208 10.90 18.40 -13.08
CA GLY A 208 11.40 19.47 -12.22
C GLY A 208 11.45 19.08 -10.74
N THR A 209 11.17 20.05 -9.87
CA THR A 209 11.20 19.86 -8.40
C THR A 209 9.78 19.91 -7.84
N ILE A 210 9.37 18.85 -7.16
CA ILE A 210 8.16 18.82 -6.35
C ILE A 210 8.53 19.24 -4.92
N THR A 211 7.93 20.32 -4.42
CA THR A 211 8.24 20.84 -3.08
C THR A 211 7.12 20.51 -2.10
N LEU A 212 7.46 19.80 -1.03
CA LEU A 212 6.59 19.64 0.14
C LEU A 212 6.92 20.69 1.19
N THR A 213 5.93 21.06 1.99
CA THR A 213 6.12 21.95 3.13
C THR A 213 6.11 21.14 4.41
N THR A 214 7.00 21.44 5.37
CA THR A 214 6.90 20.81 6.70
C THR A 214 5.60 21.23 7.37
N ALA A 215 4.83 20.27 7.86
CA ALA A 215 3.58 20.56 8.54
C ALA A 215 3.85 21.35 9.82
N ALA A 216 3.33 22.58 9.90
CA ALA A 216 3.54 23.47 11.04
C ALA A 216 2.51 23.27 12.16
N ARG A 217 1.40 22.59 11.87
CA ARG A 217 0.26 22.44 12.77
C ARG A 217 -0.15 20.99 12.92
N THR A 218 -0.94 20.73 13.95
CA THR A 218 -1.53 19.42 14.18
C THR A 218 -3.02 19.52 14.42
N ILE A 219 -3.79 18.58 13.87
CA ILE A 219 -5.15 18.28 14.30
C ILE A 219 -5.10 17.02 15.17
N SER A 220 -5.63 17.09 16.38
CA SER A 220 -5.68 15.97 17.32
C SER A 220 -7.06 15.84 17.94
N GLY A 221 -7.41 14.60 18.28
CA GLY A 221 -8.73 14.28 18.81
C GLY A 221 -8.89 12.79 19.05
N THR A 222 -10.14 12.34 19.12
CA THR A 222 -10.50 10.95 19.38
C THR A 222 -11.51 10.44 18.35
N VAL A 223 -11.33 9.21 17.88
CA VAL A 223 -12.36 8.49 17.13
C VAL A 223 -13.17 7.64 18.10
N THR A 224 -14.49 7.78 18.09
CA THR A 224 -15.39 7.09 19.03
C THR A 224 -16.52 6.38 18.32
N LEU A 225 -16.90 5.21 18.81
CA LEU A 225 -18.16 4.53 18.50
C LEU A 225 -18.98 4.45 19.79
N ASP A 226 -20.20 5.00 19.77
CA ASP A 226 -21.08 5.05 20.95
C ASP A 226 -20.38 5.57 22.22
N GLY A 227 -19.51 6.59 22.05
CA GLY A 227 -18.74 7.20 23.14
C GLY A 227 -17.48 6.43 23.57
N THR A 228 -17.24 5.23 23.04
CA THR A 228 -16.04 4.43 23.31
C THR A 228 -14.95 4.71 22.29
N GLY A 229 -13.72 4.96 22.73
CA GLY A 229 -12.56 5.18 21.84
C GLY A 229 -12.23 3.94 21.01
N ILE A 230 -12.01 4.13 19.71
CA ILE A 230 -11.72 3.03 18.78
C ILE A 230 -10.24 3.02 18.41
N SER A 231 -9.54 1.93 18.75
CA SER A 231 -8.15 1.72 18.39
C SER A 231 -7.95 1.30 16.95
N SER A 232 -6.81 1.67 16.35
CA SER A 232 -6.42 1.28 14.99
C SER A 232 -7.40 1.71 13.90
N ALA A 233 -8.26 2.69 14.19
CA ALA A 233 -9.03 3.38 13.15
C ALA A 233 -8.08 4.26 12.36
N PHE A 234 -8.14 4.18 11.03
CA PHE A 234 -7.44 5.12 10.18
C PHE A 234 -8.20 6.44 10.15
N VAL A 235 -7.46 7.54 10.16
CA VAL A 235 -7.99 8.89 9.97
C VAL A 235 -7.19 9.53 8.85
N ASP A 236 -7.82 9.78 7.71
CA ASP A 236 -7.28 10.63 6.65
C ASP A 236 -7.87 12.04 6.72
N ALA A 237 -7.10 13.04 6.30
CA ALA A 237 -7.53 14.43 6.19
C ALA A 237 -7.15 14.98 4.83
N THR A 238 -8.09 15.68 4.18
CA THR A 238 -7.88 16.39 2.91
C THR A 238 -8.34 17.83 3.02
N ASP A 239 -7.60 18.77 2.41
CA ASP A 239 -8.01 20.18 2.31
C ASP A 239 -8.72 20.52 0.98
N GLY A 240 -8.95 19.50 0.13
CA GLY A 240 -9.54 19.66 -1.21
C GLY A 240 -8.67 20.40 -2.23
N SER A 241 -7.50 20.90 -1.82
CA SER A 241 -6.55 21.68 -2.62
C SER A 241 -5.20 20.98 -2.77
N GLY A 242 -5.15 19.67 -2.45
CA GLY A 242 -3.94 18.87 -2.52
C GLY A 242 -3.16 18.78 -1.20
N GLY A 243 -3.67 19.24 -0.07
CA GLY A 243 -3.19 18.82 1.26
C GLY A 243 -3.77 17.45 1.62
N PHE A 244 -2.91 16.54 2.08
CA PHE A 244 -3.34 15.23 2.59
C PHE A 244 -2.51 14.83 3.81
N ALA A 245 -3.16 14.20 4.79
CA ALA A 245 -2.50 13.59 5.94
C ALA A 245 -3.22 12.32 6.36
N VAL A 246 -2.50 11.33 6.88
CA VAL A 246 -3.07 10.09 7.39
C VAL A 246 -2.43 9.72 8.71
N GLY A 247 -3.23 9.14 9.62
CA GLY A 247 -2.79 8.61 10.89
C GLY A 247 -3.69 7.48 11.35
N GLN A 248 -3.28 6.78 12.40
CA GLN A 248 -4.07 5.75 13.05
C GLN A 248 -4.30 6.12 14.50
N THR A 249 -5.44 5.70 15.04
CA THR A 249 -5.74 5.88 16.45
C THR A 249 -4.97 4.91 17.34
N ASP A 250 -4.57 5.38 18.52
CA ASP A 250 -3.98 4.55 19.56
C ASP A 250 -5.05 3.71 20.31
N ALA A 251 -4.64 2.98 21.35
CA ALA A 251 -5.53 2.13 22.15
C ALA A 251 -6.69 2.87 22.84
N SER A 252 -6.58 4.20 23.02
CA SER A 252 -7.63 5.05 23.59
C SER A 252 -8.53 5.68 22.55
N GLY A 253 -8.26 5.45 21.27
CA GLY A 253 -8.93 6.10 20.16
C GLY A 253 -8.36 7.47 19.80
N ALA A 254 -7.23 7.89 20.40
CA ALA A 254 -6.63 9.19 20.12
C ALA A 254 -5.84 9.18 18.82
N TYR A 255 -5.97 10.24 18.02
CA TYR A 255 -5.23 10.44 16.77
C TYR A 255 -4.52 11.79 16.75
N SER A 256 -3.49 11.90 15.91
CA SER A 256 -2.81 13.16 15.59
C SER A 256 -2.43 13.18 14.11
N LEU A 257 -2.80 14.25 13.42
CA LEU A 257 -2.52 14.47 12.00
C LEU A 257 -1.70 15.75 11.86
N ALA A 258 -0.56 15.65 11.17
CA ALA A 258 0.26 16.80 10.85
C ALA A 258 -0.34 17.51 9.62
N VAL A 259 -0.68 18.79 9.76
CA VAL A 259 -1.37 19.60 8.75
C VAL A 259 -0.83 21.04 8.72
N ASP A 260 -1.43 21.88 7.89
CA ASP A 260 -1.18 23.32 7.83
C ASP A 260 -2.52 24.10 7.93
N THR A 261 -2.45 25.41 7.80
CA THR A 261 -3.62 26.29 7.72
C THR A 261 -4.53 25.88 6.56
N GLY A 262 -5.84 25.98 6.77
CA GLY A 262 -6.85 25.58 5.80
C GLY A 262 -8.05 24.90 6.43
N THR A 263 -9.02 24.58 5.59
CA THR A 263 -10.22 23.82 5.97
C THR A 263 -10.00 22.37 5.60
N TRP A 264 -9.94 21.50 6.60
CA TRP A 264 -9.65 20.08 6.44
C TRP A 264 -10.90 19.24 6.67
N THR A 265 -11.18 18.32 5.76
CA THR A 265 -12.17 17.26 5.92
C THR A 265 -11.47 16.00 6.39
N LEU A 266 -11.77 15.57 7.60
CA LEU A 266 -11.26 14.35 8.21
C LEU A 266 -12.25 13.21 7.95
N THR A 267 -11.74 12.06 7.54
CA THR A 267 -12.50 10.82 7.41
C THR A 267 -11.85 9.75 8.28
N ALA A 268 -12.60 9.25 9.27
CA ALA A 268 -12.17 8.13 10.09
C ALA A 268 -12.84 6.83 9.61
N ARG A 269 -12.09 5.74 9.55
CA ARG A 269 -12.58 4.39 9.18
C ARG A 269 -12.11 3.35 10.17
N SER A 270 -13.04 2.48 10.54
CA SER A 270 -12.80 1.24 11.29
C SER A 270 -13.59 0.11 10.62
N LYS A 271 -13.39 -1.14 11.06
CA LYS A 271 -14.02 -2.32 10.46
C LYS A 271 -15.54 -2.24 10.59
N GLY A 272 -16.23 -1.99 9.49
CA GLY A 272 -17.68 -1.80 9.39
C GLY A 272 -18.19 -0.39 9.73
N TYR A 273 -17.32 0.58 10.05
CA TYR A 273 -17.74 1.91 10.50
C TYR A 273 -16.95 3.04 9.85
N GLN A 274 -17.62 4.18 9.63
CA GLN A 274 -17.00 5.40 9.12
C GLN A 274 -17.55 6.65 9.81
N GLY A 275 -16.79 7.74 9.79
CA GLY A 275 -17.23 9.04 10.26
C GLY A 275 -16.45 10.17 9.57
N THR A 276 -17.08 11.34 9.45
CA THR A 276 -16.47 12.51 8.80
C THR A 276 -16.60 13.74 9.68
N LYS A 277 -15.60 14.61 9.67
CA LYS A 277 -15.62 15.89 10.39
C LYS A 277 -14.81 16.95 9.66
N GLN A 278 -15.34 18.16 9.59
CA GLN A 278 -14.63 19.31 9.05
C GLN A 278 -13.98 20.11 10.18
N VAL A 279 -12.72 20.52 9.99
CA VAL A 279 -11.92 21.28 10.96
C VAL A 279 -11.22 22.43 10.23
N VAL A 280 -11.37 23.65 10.75
CA VAL A 280 -10.66 24.82 10.23
C VAL A 280 -9.40 25.05 11.07
N VAL A 281 -8.25 25.09 10.41
CA VAL A 281 -6.94 25.37 11.01
C VAL A 281 -6.51 26.76 10.55
N THR A 282 -6.33 27.68 11.49
CA THR A 282 -5.71 28.99 11.25
C THR A 282 -4.33 28.99 11.87
N ASP A 283 -4.09 29.76 12.92
CA ASP A 283 -2.75 30.05 13.42
C ASP A 283 -2.35 29.20 14.64
N ALA A 284 -3.13 28.16 14.95
CA ALA A 284 -2.93 27.31 16.11
C ALA A 284 -3.29 25.83 15.84
N ASN A 285 -2.64 24.94 16.60
CA ASN A 285 -2.99 23.52 16.62
C ASN A 285 -4.44 23.33 17.06
N GLN A 286 -5.13 22.37 16.44
CA GLN A 286 -6.50 22.04 16.78
C GLN A 286 -6.50 20.77 17.65
N THR A 287 -7.07 20.86 18.84
CA THR A 287 -7.16 19.75 19.80
C THR A 287 -8.60 19.41 20.12
N GLY A 288 -8.87 18.20 20.62
CA GLY A 288 -10.22 17.79 21.03
C GLY A 288 -11.18 17.55 19.86
N GLN A 289 -10.67 17.27 18.67
CA GLN A 289 -11.50 17.03 17.50
C GLN A 289 -12.07 15.61 17.52
N THR A 290 -13.21 15.40 18.18
CA THR A 290 -13.85 14.06 18.21
C THR A 290 -14.54 13.74 16.89
N ILE A 291 -14.33 12.52 16.36
CA ILE A 291 -15.04 11.96 15.21
C ILE A 291 -15.89 10.79 15.70
N ALA A 292 -17.22 10.92 15.59
CA ALA A 292 -18.13 9.84 15.89
C ALA A 292 -18.30 8.93 14.67
N LEU A 293 -18.15 7.62 14.87
CA LEU A 293 -18.33 6.61 13.84
C LEU A 293 -19.78 6.14 13.78
N THR A 294 -20.23 5.84 12.57
CA THR A 294 -21.52 5.22 12.27
C THR A 294 -21.30 4.01 11.37
N ALA A 295 -22.19 3.01 11.44
CA ALA A 295 -22.12 1.82 10.59
C ALA A 295 -22.15 2.20 9.10
N ILE A 296 -21.34 1.53 8.28
CA ILE A 296 -21.32 1.74 6.84
C ILE A 296 -22.64 1.22 6.25
N SER A 297 -23.37 2.07 5.53
CA SER A 297 -24.65 1.70 4.93
C SER A 297 -24.49 0.55 3.93
N GLY A 298 -25.36 -0.45 4.03
CA GLY A 298 -25.34 -1.65 3.18
C GLY A 298 -24.17 -2.59 3.44
N PHE A 299 -23.40 -2.40 4.52
CA PHE A 299 -22.29 -3.26 4.89
C PHE A 299 -22.61 -4.05 6.16
N THR A 300 -22.29 -5.35 6.15
CA THR A 300 -22.39 -6.21 7.33
C THR A 300 -21.00 -6.72 7.68
N LEU A 301 -20.56 -6.45 8.92
CA LEU A 301 -19.28 -6.99 9.39
C LEU A 301 -19.39 -8.50 9.60
N THR A 302 -18.45 -9.24 9.03
CA THR A 302 -18.36 -10.69 9.11
C THR A 302 -17.12 -11.10 9.91
N PRO A 303 -17.17 -12.26 10.59
CA PRO A 303 -16.00 -12.78 11.30
C PRO A 303 -14.89 -13.14 10.31
N GLU A 304 -13.64 -13.09 10.79
CA GLU A 304 -12.50 -13.61 10.04
C GLU A 304 -12.69 -15.12 9.76
N LEU A 305 -12.28 -15.53 8.56
CA LEU A 305 -12.28 -16.94 8.18
C LEU A 305 -10.85 -17.44 8.21
N GLN A 306 -10.61 -18.50 8.98
CA GLN A 306 -9.33 -19.18 9.06
C GLN A 306 -9.42 -20.54 8.35
N GLU A 307 -8.51 -20.77 7.42
CA GLU A 307 -8.40 -22.03 6.69
C GLU A 307 -6.98 -22.58 6.79
N THR A 308 -6.86 -23.90 6.90
CA THR A 308 -5.57 -24.57 7.01
C THR A 308 -5.10 -25.04 5.63
N ILE A 309 -3.86 -24.73 5.29
CA ILE A 309 -3.21 -25.14 4.04
C ILE A 309 -1.91 -25.86 4.38
N THR A 310 -1.67 -27.01 3.76
CA THR A 310 -0.35 -27.65 3.81
C THR A 310 0.59 -26.92 2.85
N PRO A 311 1.63 -26.22 3.33
CA PRO A 311 2.50 -25.39 2.49
C PRO A 311 3.08 -26.14 1.29
N SER A 312 3.59 -27.35 1.50
CA SER A 312 4.16 -28.18 0.44
C SER A 312 3.16 -28.62 -0.64
N ALA A 313 1.86 -28.53 -0.38
CA ALA A 313 0.80 -28.91 -1.32
C ALA A 313 0.10 -27.70 -1.94
N GLY A 314 0.06 -26.56 -1.25
CA GLY A 314 -0.73 -25.41 -1.64
C GLY A 314 -2.25 -25.66 -1.50
N GLY A 315 -3.05 -24.85 -2.16
CA GLY A 315 -4.51 -25.01 -2.18
C GLY A 315 -5.26 -23.79 -2.70
N LEU A 316 -6.59 -23.90 -2.70
CA LEU A 316 -7.50 -22.83 -3.07
C LEU A 316 -8.35 -22.46 -1.86
N ILE A 317 -8.31 -21.19 -1.49
CA ILE A 317 -9.13 -20.59 -0.42
C ILE A 317 -10.28 -19.82 -1.06
N THR A 318 -11.49 -19.98 -0.51
CA THR A 318 -12.68 -19.24 -0.93
C THR A 318 -13.42 -18.75 0.29
N ASN A 319 -13.93 -17.52 0.25
CA ASN A 319 -14.56 -16.90 1.40
C ASN A 319 -15.85 -16.17 0.99
N SER A 320 -17.00 -16.80 1.26
CA SER A 320 -18.31 -16.22 0.95
C SER A 320 -18.62 -14.96 1.75
N ASN A 321 -17.93 -14.72 2.86
CA ASN A 321 -18.08 -13.48 3.64
C ASN A 321 -17.44 -12.27 2.95
N ILE A 322 -16.45 -12.50 2.07
CA ILE A 322 -15.88 -11.47 1.19
C ILE A 322 -16.72 -11.34 -0.08
N GLY A 323 -17.14 -12.49 -0.62
CA GLY A 323 -18.06 -12.56 -1.76
C GLY A 323 -17.89 -13.87 -2.50
N SER A 324 -18.91 -14.28 -3.26
CA SER A 324 -18.89 -15.56 -4.00
C SER A 324 -17.77 -15.64 -5.06
N GLY A 325 -17.28 -14.49 -5.53
CA GLY A 325 -16.16 -14.40 -6.47
C GLY A 325 -14.76 -14.41 -5.83
N PHE A 326 -14.65 -14.34 -4.49
CA PHE A 326 -13.34 -14.32 -3.85
C PHE A 326 -12.62 -15.66 -3.98
N LYS A 327 -11.38 -15.59 -4.46
CA LYS A 327 -10.48 -16.74 -4.59
C LYS A 327 -9.07 -16.32 -4.20
N LEU A 328 -8.41 -17.16 -3.39
CA LEU A 328 -6.98 -17.07 -3.13
C LEU A 328 -6.35 -18.40 -3.51
N ASN A 329 -5.62 -18.39 -4.62
CA ASN A 329 -4.92 -19.56 -5.13
C ASN A 329 -3.47 -19.55 -4.65
N LEU A 330 -3.10 -20.59 -3.91
CA LEU A 330 -1.80 -20.80 -3.29
C LEU A 330 -1.11 -21.97 -3.99
N PRO A 331 -0.13 -21.72 -4.87
CA PRO A 331 0.69 -22.80 -5.41
C PRO A 331 1.41 -23.60 -4.32
N ALA A 332 1.79 -24.82 -4.65
CA ALA A 332 2.63 -25.62 -3.78
C ALA A 332 3.93 -24.87 -3.45
N ASN A 333 4.32 -24.90 -2.19
CA ASN A 333 5.48 -24.23 -1.63
C ASN A 333 5.40 -22.70 -1.51
N ALA A 334 4.31 -22.04 -1.92
CA ALA A 334 4.19 -20.57 -1.82
C ALA A 334 4.28 -20.06 -0.37
N LEU A 335 3.78 -20.85 0.59
CA LEU A 335 3.83 -20.56 2.03
C LEU A 335 5.05 -21.18 2.75
N GLY A 336 5.96 -21.83 2.01
CA GLY A 336 7.03 -22.66 2.55
C GLY A 336 6.93 -24.13 2.11
N ASP A 337 7.97 -24.91 2.36
CA ASP A 337 8.09 -26.33 1.97
C ASP A 337 7.68 -27.32 3.07
N GLU A 338 7.16 -26.82 4.19
CA GLU A 338 6.75 -27.64 5.31
C GLU A 338 5.51 -28.50 5.01
N SER A 339 5.42 -29.66 5.66
CA SER A 339 4.26 -30.56 5.59
C SER A 339 3.23 -30.28 6.69
N ASN A 340 3.58 -29.52 7.73
CA ASN A 340 2.64 -29.13 8.76
C ASN A 340 1.74 -28.00 8.24
N ALA A 341 0.46 -28.03 8.60
CA ALA A 341 -0.49 -27.03 8.11
C ALA A 341 -0.14 -25.62 8.63
N ALA A 342 -0.09 -24.67 7.69
CA ALA A 342 -0.15 -23.24 7.96
C ALA A 342 -1.62 -22.81 8.03
N THR A 343 -1.90 -21.73 8.75
CA THR A 343 -3.23 -21.12 8.83
C THR A 343 -3.24 -19.82 8.06
N VAL A 344 -4.14 -19.71 7.09
CA VAL A 344 -4.39 -18.47 6.33
C VAL A 344 -5.69 -17.87 6.83
N THR A 345 -5.65 -16.59 7.15
CA THR A 345 -6.79 -15.81 7.62
C THR A 345 -7.20 -14.82 6.54
N THR A 346 -8.49 -14.80 6.21
CA THR A 346 -9.07 -13.85 5.25
C THR A 346 -10.26 -13.12 5.86
N GLN A 347 -10.36 -11.82 5.62
CA GLN A 347 -11.46 -11.00 6.11
C GLN A 347 -11.70 -9.80 5.19
N VAL A 348 -12.94 -9.31 5.11
CA VAL A 348 -13.22 -7.99 4.56
C VAL A 348 -12.61 -6.92 5.47
N ASN A 349 -12.00 -5.89 4.89
CA ASN A 349 -11.35 -4.82 5.62
C ASN A 349 -11.74 -3.43 5.10
N THR A 350 -12.75 -2.83 5.72
CA THR A 350 -13.15 -1.43 5.43
C THR A 350 -12.28 -0.40 6.15
N ALA A 351 -11.37 -0.85 7.04
CA ALA A 351 -10.53 0.01 7.87
C ALA A 351 -9.21 0.33 7.15
N ILE A 352 -9.30 0.94 5.96
CA ILE A 352 -8.13 1.32 5.15
C ILE A 352 -8.37 2.75 4.63
N PRO A 353 -7.37 3.64 4.63
CA PRO A 353 -7.55 5.04 4.22
C PRO A 353 -7.64 5.17 2.70
N ASN A 354 -8.25 6.25 2.21
CA ASN A 354 -8.09 6.62 0.80
C ASN A 354 -6.63 7.01 0.50
N PRO A 355 -6.13 6.81 -0.72
CA PRO A 355 -4.91 7.47 -1.14
C PRO A 355 -5.11 8.99 -1.25
N PRO A 356 -4.02 9.78 -1.31
CA PRO A 356 -4.08 11.22 -1.53
C PRO A 356 -4.83 11.64 -2.80
N SER A 357 -4.77 10.80 -3.85
CA SER A 357 -5.48 10.97 -5.11
C SER A 357 -6.14 9.66 -5.53
N GLY A 358 -7.44 9.68 -5.80
CA GLY A 358 -8.24 8.50 -6.11
C GLY A 358 -9.11 8.05 -4.93
N THR A 359 -9.76 6.91 -5.06
CA THR A 359 -10.65 6.38 -4.02
C THR A 359 -10.63 4.86 -4.04
N ILE A 360 -10.65 4.26 -2.86
CA ILE A 360 -10.78 2.80 -2.74
C ILE A 360 -12.25 2.38 -2.68
N LEU A 361 -12.55 1.20 -3.22
CA LEU A 361 -13.82 0.51 -2.98
C LEU A 361 -13.75 -0.20 -1.62
N SER A 362 -13.85 0.56 -0.54
CA SER A 362 -13.60 0.07 0.83
C SER A 362 -14.42 -1.15 1.25
N LYS A 363 -15.65 -1.32 0.74
CA LYS A 363 -16.48 -2.50 1.03
C LYS A 363 -15.95 -3.80 0.43
N SER A 364 -15.13 -3.69 -0.62
CA SER A 364 -14.53 -4.81 -1.35
C SER A 364 -13.07 -5.05 -0.96
N ALA A 365 -12.51 -4.24 -0.05
CA ALA A 365 -11.15 -4.40 0.41
C ALA A 365 -11.03 -5.61 1.35
N VAL A 366 -9.88 -6.29 1.30
CA VAL A 366 -9.65 -7.55 1.98
C VAL A 366 -8.32 -7.52 2.73
N SER A 367 -8.30 -8.13 3.90
CA SER A 367 -7.10 -8.42 4.66
C SER A 367 -6.78 -9.89 4.52
N ILE A 368 -5.53 -10.19 4.20
CA ILE A 368 -5.00 -11.55 4.16
C ILE A 368 -3.78 -11.61 5.06
N SER A 369 -3.69 -12.66 5.86
CA SER A 369 -2.51 -12.95 6.66
C SER A 369 -2.33 -14.45 6.79
N ALA A 370 -1.12 -14.89 7.10
CA ALA A 370 -0.84 -16.29 7.34
C ALA A 370 0.12 -16.48 8.51
N VAL A 371 -0.05 -17.59 9.22
CA VAL A 371 0.88 -18.08 10.24
C VAL A 371 1.28 -19.51 9.92
N ASP A 372 2.52 -19.86 10.26
CA ASP A 372 2.99 -21.23 10.16
C ASP A 372 2.37 -22.13 11.23
N SER A 373 2.75 -23.41 11.22
CA SER A 373 2.27 -24.39 12.19
C SER A 373 2.66 -24.09 13.65
N SER A 374 3.64 -23.21 13.88
CA SER A 374 4.06 -22.72 15.19
C SER A 374 3.31 -21.45 15.64
N GLY A 375 2.48 -20.88 14.77
CA GLY A 375 1.80 -19.60 15.00
C GLY A 375 2.66 -18.38 14.65
N SER A 376 3.81 -18.56 14.00
CA SER A 376 4.67 -17.45 13.58
C SER A 376 4.16 -16.84 12.27
N PRO A 377 4.12 -15.48 12.13
CA PRO A 377 3.63 -14.86 10.90
C PRO A 377 4.49 -15.18 9.67
N ILE A 378 3.85 -15.59 8.58
CA ILE A 378 4.47 -15.74 7.25
C ILE A 378 4.37 -14.39 6.55
N LYS A 379 5.50 -13.68 6.45
CA LYS A 379 5.55 -12.31 5.89
C LYS A 379 6.03 -12.24 4.45
N ASN A 380 6.80 -13.24 4.02
CA ASN A 380 7.31 -13.33 2.65
C ASN A 380 6.82 -14.64 2.07
N LEU A 381 6.42 -14.62 0.80
CA LEU A 381 6.05 -15.82 0.07
C LEU A 381 7.26 -16.34 -0.70
N ASN A 382 7.38 -17.66 -0.81
CA ASN A 382 8.43 -18.30 -1.62
C ASN A 382 8.07 -18.32 -3.11
N ASP A 383 6.78 -18.15 -3.42
CA ASP A 383 6.26 -18.02 -4.78
C ASP A 383 5.06 -17.06 -4.76
N SER A 384 4.79 -16.44 -5.90
CA SER A 384 3.63 -15.58 -6.07
C SER A 384 2.32 -16.36 -5.97
N VAL A 385 1.28 -15.71 -5.47
CA VAL A 385 -0.06 -16.29 -5.29
C VAL A 385 -1.06 -15.46 -6.08
N THR A 386 -2.12 -16.10 -6.60
CA THR A 386 -3.14 -15.39 -7.36
C THR A 386 -4.31 -15.04 -6.45
N ILE A 387 -4.67 -13.75 -6.43
CA ILE A 387 -5.82 -13.23 -5.70
C ILE A 387 -6.89 -12.77 -6.70
N THR A 388 -8.14 -13.15 -6.44
CA THR A 388 -9.33 -12.65 -7.12
C THR A 388 -10.23 -11.97 -6.11
N ILE A 389 -10.44 -10.65 -6.26
CA ILE A 389 -11.25 -9.82 -5.37
C ILE A 389 -12.55 -9.44 -6.09
N PRO A 390 -13.74 -9.78 -5.55
CA PRO A 390 -15.00 -9.30 -6.11
C PRO A 390 -15.23 -7.83 -5.78
N TYR A 391 -15.95 -7.12 -6.66
CA TYR A 391 -16.42 -5.76 -6.42
C TYR A 391 -17.91 -5.63 -6.73
N THR A 392 -18.51 -4.55 -6.23
CA THR A 392 -19.90 -4.19 -6.53
C THR A 392 -19.93 -2.93 -7.38
N GLU A 393 -20.57 -2.96 -8.54
CA GLU A 393 -20.66 -1.82 -9.46
C GLU A 393 -21.27 -0.58 -8.80
N ALA A 394 -22.26 -0.75 -7.91
CA ALA A 394 -22.91 0.35 -7.20
C ALA A 394 -21.97 1.12 -6.24
N ASP A 395 -20.82 0.54 -5.87
CA ASP A 395 -19.82 1.21 -5.04
C ASP A 395 -18.83 2.06 -5.88
N ILE A 396 -18.88 1.96 -7.21
CA ILE A 396 -18.04 2.74 -8.11
C ILE A 396 -18.56 4.18 -8.16
N PRO A 397 -17.73 5.20 -7.81
CA PRO A 397 -18.10 6.60 -7.94
C PRO A 397 -18.54 6.95 -9.36
N THR A 398 -19.59 7.78 -9.46
CA THR A 398 -20.13 8.25 -10.72
C THR A 398 -19.05 8.92 -11.58
N GLY A 399 -19.04 8.63 -12.87
CA GLY A 399 -18.02 9.15 -13.81
C GLY A 399 -16.71 8.36 -13.84
N SER A 400 -16.58 7.28 -13.05
CA SER A 400 -15.48 6.31 -13.16
C SER A 400 -15.87 5.15 -14.08
N THR A 401 -14.88 4.50 -14.69
CA THR A 401 -15.08 3.31 -15.53
C THR A 401 -14.48 2.08 -14.87
N GLU A 402 -15.21 0.95 -14.90
CA GLU A 402 -14.75 -0.31 -14.30
C GLU A 402 -13.37 -0.76 -14.81
N GLY A 403 -13.10 -0.57 -16.10
CA GLY A 403 -11.81 -0.96 -16.68
C GLY A 403 -10.60 -0.16 -16.16
N SER A 404 -10.81 0.89 -15.37
CA SER A 404 -9.74 1.64 -14.69
C SER A 404 -9.39 1.10 -13.30
N LEU A 405 -10.15 0.13 -12.81
CA LEU A 405 -9.91 -0.49 -11.52
C LEU A 405 -8.58 -1.25 -11.52
N VAL A 406 -7.82 -1.06 -10.45
CA VAL A 406 -6.60 -1.82 -10.14
C VAL A 406 -6.65 -2.33 -8.71
N ILE A 407 -5.93 -3.41 -8.40
CA ILE A 407 -5.71 -3.81 -7.01
C ILE A 407 -4.54 -3.00 -6.46
N GLY A 408 -4.77 -2.25 -5.39
CA GLY A 408 -3.73 -1.59 -4.60
C GLY A 408 -3.42 -2.38 -3.33
N VAL A 409 -2.16 -2.38 -2.92
CA VAL A 409 -1.66 -2.94 -1.66
C VAL A 409 -1.31 -1.80 -0.72
N TYR A 410 -1.90 -1.76 0.47
CA TYR A 410 -1.54 -0.74 1.44
C TYR A 410 -0.17 -1.03 2.07
N ASN A 411 0.71 -0.03 2.04
CA ASN A 411 2.05 -0.10 2.59
C ASN A 411 2.14 0.74 3.87
N ASP A 412 2.07 0.08 5.03
CA ASP A 412 2.13 0.73 6.35
C ASP A 412 3.40 1.56 6.57
N SER A 413 4.49 1.26 5.87
CA SER A 413 5.77 1.96 6.06
C SER A 413 5.79 3.33 5.37
N THR A 414 5.09 3.46 4.25
CA THR A 414 5.00 4.71 3.48
C THR A 414 3.67 5.42 3.67
N GLY A 415 2.64 4.71 4.14
CA GLY A 415 1.26 5.18 4.22
C GLY A 415 0.61 5.33 2.84
N GLN A 416 1.09 4.58 1.84
CA GLN A 416 0.71 4.72 0.42
C GLN A 416 0.32 3.36 -0.17
N TYR A 417 -0.17 3.38 -1.41
CA TYR A 417 -0.56 2.17 -2.14
C TYR A 417 0.44 1.81 -3.24
N ASP A 418 0.85 0.55 -3.23
CA ASP A 418 1.56 -0.08 -4.34
C ASP A 418 0.52 -0.72 -5.28
N VAL A 419 0.51 -0.35 -6.56
CA VAL A 419 -0.46 -0.87 -7.54
C VAL A 419 0.02 -2.16 -8.19
N LEU A 420 -0.89 -3.12 -8.35
CA LEU A 420 -0.60 -4.43 -8.92
C LEU A 420 -1.04 -4.56 -10.37
N SER A 421 -0.37 -5.44 -11.11
CA SER A 421 -0.78 -5.87 -12.44
C SER A 421 -2.11 -6.59 -12.36
N THR A 422 -3.16 -5.88 -12.76
CA THR A 422 -4.55 -6.28 -12.53
C THR A 422 -5.28 -6.43 -13.85
N THR A 423 -6.04 -7.51 -13.98
CA THR A 423 -7.09 -7.64 -15.02
C THR A 423 -8.46 -7.48 -14.38
N VAL A 424 -9.35 -6.76 -15.06
CA VAL A 424 -10.74 -6.57 -14.66
C VAL A 424 -11.64 -7.48 -15.49
N ASP A 425 -12.44 -8.31 -14.83
CA ASP A 425 -13.54 -9.05 -15.44
C ASP A 425 -14.86 -8.34 -15.10
N THR A 426 -15.33 -7.49 -16.03
CA THR A 426 -16.58 -6.71 -15.89
C THR A 426 -17.83 -7.56 -16.11
N THR A 427 -17.69 -8.84 -16.45
CA THR A 427 -18.84 -9.77 -16.57
C THR A 427 -19.12 -10.44 -15.24
N ASN A 428 -18.06 -10.83 -14.52
CA ASN A 428 -18.14 -11.49 -13.22
C ASN A 428 -17.90 -10.54 -12.04
N ASN A 429 -17.61 -9.27 -12.31
CA ASN A 429 -17.30 -8.22 -11.33
C ASN A 429 -16.18 -8.62 -10.36
N VAL A 430 -15.07 -9.07 -10.93
CA VAL A 430 -13.87 -9.44 -10.18
C VAL A 430 -12.60 -8.79 -10.75
N LEU A 431 -11.66 -8.47 -9.86
CA LEU A 431 -10.29 -8.12 -10.21
C LEU A 431 -9.38 -9.29 -9.89
N THR A 432 -8.41 -9.58 -10.77
CA THR A 432 -7.42 -10.63 -10.53
C THR A 432 -6.00 -10.10 -10.68
N ALA A 433 -5.10 -10.47 -9.76
CA ALA A 433 -3.68 -10.15 -9.79
C ALA A 433 -2.84 -11.25 -9.14
N THR A 434 -1.52 -11.19 -9.32
CA THR A 434 -0.55 -11.95 -8.51
C THR A 434 0.04 -11.08 -7.41
N VAL A 435 0.28 -11.66 -6.24
CA VAL A 435 0.91 -10.99 -5.09
C VAL A 435 2.06 -11.83 -4.56
N ASP A 436 3.08 -11.17 -4.02
CA ASP A 436 4.32 -11.78 -3.48
C ASP A 436 4.41 -11.69 -1.94
N HIS A 437 3.45 -11.03 -1.32
CA HIS A 437 3.25 -10.97 0.13
C HIS A 437 1.77 -10.81 0.47
N PHE A 438 1.42 -11.09 1.72
CA PHE A 438 0.08 -10.82 2.24
C PHE A 438 0.04 -9.46 2.94
N SER A 439 -1.05 -8.72 2.69
CA SER A 439 -1.31 -7.41 3.27
C SER A 439 -2.82 -7.12 3.21
N ASP A 440 -3.15 -5.85 3.37
CA ASP A 440 -4.45 -5.28 3.04
C ASP A 440 -4.49 -4.87 1.56
N PHE A 441 -5.45 -5.43 0.84
CA PHE A 441 -5.68 -5.21 -0.59
C PHE A 441 -7.00 -4.47 -0.80
N ALA A 442 -7.01 -3.50 -1.69
CA ALA A 442 -8.22 -2.75 -2.02
C ALA A 442 -8.33 -2.55 -3.53
N PRO A 443 -9.51 -2.78 -4.13
CA PRO A 443 -9.80 -2.22 -5.45
C PRO A 443 -9.72 -0.70 -5.39
N LEU A 444 -8.88 -0.13 -6.24
CA LEU A 444 -8.55 1.29 -6.29
C LEU A 444 -9.01 1.88 -7.62
N LEU A 445 -9.64 3.04 -7.55
CA LEU A 445 -9.92 3.88 -8.70
C LEU A 445 -8.93 5.05 -8.74
N PRO A 446 -8.14 5.19 -9.82
CA PRO A 446 -7.39 6.40 -10.09
C PRO A 446 -8.33 7.60 -10.21
N SER A 447 -7.92 8.77 -9.73
CA SER A 447 -8.70 9.99 -9.96
C SER A 447 -8.75 10.26 -11.47
N SER A 448 -9.94 10.17 -12.07
CA SER A 448 -10.19 10.80 -13.37
C SER A 448 -10.11 12.31 -13.15
N GLY A 449 -9.25 13.00 -13.91
CA GLY A 449 -9.15 14.45 -13.79
C GLY A 449 -10.52 15.06 -14.10
N SER A 450 -11.12 15.78 -13.15
CA SER A 450 -12.11 16.78 -13.51
C SER A 450 -11.40 17.78 -14.42
N SER A 451 -11.83 17.84 -15.67
CA SER A 451 -11.46 18.91 -16.59
C SER A 451 -11.75 20.25 -15.89
N SER A 452 -10.79 21.16 -15.96
CA SER A 452 -10.96 22.54 -15.52
C SER A 452 -12.20 23.13 -16.18
N SER A 453 -13.20 23.49 -15.38
CA SER A 453 -14.32 24.31 -15.80
C SER A 453 -13.79 25.72 -16.08
N ASP A 454 -13.48 25.99 -17.35
CA ASP A 454 -13.28 27.36 -17.81
C ASP A 454 -14.64 28.07 -17.74
N SER A 455 -14.70 29.11 -16.93
CA SER A 455 -15.90 29.89 -16.66
C SER A 455 -15.91 31.05 -17.65
N GLY A 456 -16.65 30.92 -18.76
CA GLY A 456 -16.63 31.91 -19.82
C GLY A 456 -17.90 31.99 -20.67
N SER A 457 -18.97 32.56 -20.08
CA SER A 457 -19.99 33.40 -20.73
C SER A 457 -20.85 32.85 -21.89
N SER A 458 -22.09 32.52 -21.51
CA SER A 458 -23.38 32.73 -22.18
C SER A 458 -23.46 33.29 -23.62
N GLY A 459 -24.23 32.59 -24.44
CA GLY A 459 -24.93 33.11 -25.62
C GLY A 459 -26.04 32.15 -26.08
N SER A 460 -27.28 32.41 -25.64
CA SER A 460 -28.49 31.67 -26.04
C SER A 460 -28.84 31.88 -27.52
N GLY A 461 -29.33 30.83 -28.18
CA GLY A 461 -29.99 30.90 -29.49
C GLY A 461 -30.64 29.57 -29.88
N SER A 462 -31.95 29.59 -30.05
CA SER A 462 -32.88 28.45 -30.09
C SER A 462 -32.99 27.71 -31.43
N SER A 463 -33.42 26.44 -31.34
CA SER A 463 -34.33 25.66 -32.22
C SER A 463 -34.16 25.69 -33.76
N SER A 464 -34.06 24.51 -34.40
CA SER A 464 -35.18 23.83 -35.10
C SER A 464 -34.69 22.80 -36.16
N SER A 465 -35.29 21.60 -36.08
CA SER A 465 -35.77 20.71 -37.17
C SER A 465 -35.00 20.47 -38.49
N ALA A 466 -34.84 19.16 -38.74
CA ALA A 466 -35.24 18.42 -39.96
C ALA A 466 -34.38 18.42 -41.24
N ALA A 467 -34.08 17.17 -41.63
CA ALA A 467 -34.19 16.57 -42.97
C ALA A 467 -33.22 16.96 -44.11
N GLY A 468 -32.86 15.92 -44.87
CA GLY A 468 -32.64 16.04 -46.32
C GLY A 468 -31.24 15.71 -46.79
N GLY A 469 -31.10 14.57 -47.48
CA GLY A 469 -29.87 14.13 -48.10
C GLY A 469 -29.58 14.78 -49.47
N GLY A 470 -28.58 14.21 -50.16
CA GLY A 470 -28.49 14.29 -51.62
C GLY A 470 -27.16 14.82 -52.18
N ILE A 471 -26.26 13.87 -52.45
CA ILE A 471 -25.57 13.61 -53.73
C ILE A 471 -24.80 14.70 -54.52
N ILE A 472 -23.66 14.22 -55.06
CA ILE A 472 -22.93 14.44 -56.34
C ILE A 472 -21.87 15.54 -56.57
N ALA A 473 -20.72 15.03 -57.06
CA ALA A 473 -19.73 15.56 -58.02
C ALA A 473 -18.65 16.54 -57.52
N SER A 474 -17.45 16.67 -58.10
CA SER A 474 -16.52 15.85 -58.91
C SER A 474 -15.39 16.82 -59.34
N ALA A 475 -14.13 16.41 -59.18
CA ALA A 475 -12.92 16.72 -59.97
C ALA A 475 -12.45 18.16 -60.34
N GLY A 476 -11.12 18.34 -60.25
CA GLY A 476 -10.29 19.34 -60.97
C GLY A 476 -10.04 20.63 -60.18
N GLY A 477 -8.85 21.25 -60.09
CA GLY A 477 -7.57 21.10 -60.77
C GLY A 477 -6.91 22.48 -60.87
N GLY A 478 -5.73 22.66 -60.24
CA GLY A 478 -4.64 23.55 -60.68
C GLY A 478 -4.72 25.08 -60.50
N SER A 479 -3.64 25.63 -59.90
CA SER A 479 -3.00 26.95 -60.17
C SER A 479 -3.80 28.20 -59.78
N SER A 480 -3.30 29.30 -59.20
CA SER A 480 -1.97 29.91 -59.09
C SER A 480 -2.05 31.00 -58.00
N THR A 481 -0.98 31.23 -57.25
CA THR A 481 -0.76 32.51 -56.55
C THR A 481 0.67 32.95 -56.79
N PRO A 482 0.91 34.21 -57.18
CA PRO A 482 2.23 34.80 -57.09
C PRO A 482 2.30 35.87 -55.99
N ALA A 483 3.52 35.96 -55.43
CA ALA A 483 4.19 37.16 -54.94
C ALA A 483 3.68 37.80 -53.63
N ALA A 484 4.53 38.26 -52.72
CA ALA A 484 5.97 38.12 -52.58
C ALA A 484 6.35 38.48 -51.14
N THR A 485 7.39 37.78 -50.68
CA THR A 485 8.40 38.07 -49.65
C THR A 485 9.04 39.48 -49.87
N PRO A 486 10.03 39.99 -49.08
CA PRO A 486 11.05 39.28 -48.27
C PRO A 486 11.51 40.05 -47.00
N ASN A 487 12.54 39.76 -46.20
CA ASN A 487 13.74 38.90 -46.22
C ASN A 487 14.30 38.92 -44.75
N THR A 488 14.69 37.78 -44.12
CA THR A 488 16.07 37.24 -43.93
C THR A 488 17.04 38.09 -43.06
N THR A 489 18.00 37.60 -42.25
CA THR A 489 18.54 36.25 -41.95
C THR A 489 19.76 36.36 -41.00
N THR A 490 20.26 35.18 -40.58
CA THR A 490 21.67 34.77 -40.25
C THR A 490 22.19 35.07 -38.83
N SER A 491 22.95 34.20 -38.14
CA SER A 491 23.65 32.95 -38.52
C SER A 491 24.39 32.25 -37.35
N VAL A 492 24.47 30.90 -37.44
CA VAL A 492 25.58 29.92 -37.20
C VAL A 492 26.46 29.84 -35.92
N SER A 493 26.45 28.63 -35.34
CA SER A 493 27.54 27.67 -34.94
C SER A 493 28.98 28.13 -34.59
N SER A 494 29.54 27.59 -33.48
CA SER A 494 30.86 26.92 -33.43
C SER A 494 31.15 26.24 -32.06
N ALA A 495 32.19 25.40 -32.02
CA ALA A 495 32.43 24.29 -31.09
C ALA A 495 33.51 24.51 -30.00
N GLN A 496 33.48 23.62 -28.98
CA GLN A 496 34.56 23.01 -28.16
C GLN A 496 35.60 23.88 -27.42
N VAL A 497 35.73 23.71 -26.08
CA VAL A 497 37.01 23.60 -25.33
C VAL A 497 36.82 22.76 -24.05
N THR A 498 37.67 21.74 -23.88
CA THR A 498 37.95 20.98 -22.66
C THR A 498 38.96 21.71 -21.78
N THR A 499 38.75 21.84 -20.47
CA THR A 499 39.85 21.98 -19.50
C THR A 499 39.58 21.20 -18.22
N THR A 500 40.50 20.28 -17.94
CA THR A 500 40.72 19.61 -16.65
C THR A 500 41.68 20.48 -15.84
N THR A 501 41.42 20.70 -14.55
CA THR A 501 42.48 21.11 -13.61
C THR A 501 42.15 20.68 -12.19
N SER A 502 42.92 19.70 -11.72
CA SER A 502 43.14 19.35 -10.32
C SER A 502 44.18 20.30 -9.71
N SER A 503 44.05 20.71 -8.45
CA SER A 503 45.15 21.19 -7.57
C SER A 503 44.61 21.34 -6.13
N THR A 504 44.93 20.46 -5.18
CA THR A 504 46.11 20.41 -4.28
C THR A 504 46.22 21.52 -3.22
N ARG A 505 46.49 21.04 -1.99
CA ARG A 505 46.74 21.72 -0.72
C ARG A 505 47.69 22.91 -0.83
N THR A 506 47.46 23.95 -0.02
CA THR A 506 48.53 24.64 0.72
C THR A 506 47.98 25.20 2.03
N ALA A 507 48.61 24.76 3.12
CA ALA A 507 48.48 25.33 4.45
C ALA A 507 49.45 26.51 4.60
N ARG A 508 49.02 27.57 5.28
CA ARG A 508 49.91 28.47 6.04
C ARG A 508 49.10 29.14 7.14
N GLY A 509 49.51 28.88 8.37
CA GLY A 509 48.94 29.49 9.57
C GLY A 509 49.59 30.84 9.88
N THR A 510 48.82 31.68 10.56
CA THR A 510 49.28 32.72 11.48
C THR A 510 48.22 32.86 12.57
N ALA A 511 48.63 32.50 13.79
CA ALA A 511 48.06 32.82 15.10
C ALA A 511 48.24 34.33 15.38
N LEU A 512 47.61 35.06 16.31
CA LEU A 512 46.70 34.90 17.45
C LEU A 512 46.19 36.32 17.77
N VAL A 513 44.94 36.52 18.21
CA VAL A 513 44.61 37.37 19.38
C VAL A 513 43.22 37.05 19.95
N SER A 514 43.23 36.89 21.26
CA SER A 514 42.20 36.62 22.26
C SER A 514 41.00 37.58 22.27
N SER A 515 39.78 37.04 22.49
CA SER A 515 38.86 37.54 23.53
C SER A 515 37.66 36.59 23.79
N GLY A 516 37.39 36.34 25.08
CA GLY A 516 36.03 36.03 25.58
C GLY A 516 35.61 34.57 25.64
N ALA A 517 35.96 33.88 26.74
CA ALA A 517 35.34 32.62 27.13
C ALA A 517 33.83 32.82 27.44
N GLY A 518 32.99 32.29 26.56
CA GLY A 518 31.59 31.99 26.82
C GLY A 518 31.32 30.59 26.31
N THR A 519 31.29 29.60 27.19
CA THR A 519 31.01 28.20 26.85
C THR A 519 29.55 28.06 26.44
N THR A 520 29.21 28.45 25.21
CA THR A 520 27.99 28.00 24.54
C THR A 520 28.17 26.51 24.25
N ARG A 521 27.61 25.69 25.14
CA ARG A 521 27.46 24.25 24.92
C ARG A 521 26.76 24.09 23.57
N MET A 522 27.45 23.54 22.58
CA MET A 522 26.82 23.16 21.31
C MET A 522 25.63 22.26 21.64
N PRO A 523 24.44 22.48 21.04
CA PRO A 523 23.35 21.54 21.19
C PRO A 523 23.81 20.21 20.60
N VAL A 524 23.98 19.20 21.45
CA VAL A 524 24.19 17.81 21.01
C VAL A 524 22.91 17.45 20.27
N ALA A 525 22.99 17.26 18.95
CA ALA A 525 21.87 16.75 18.18
C ALA A 525 21.45 15.41 18.80
N VAL A 526 20.25 15.38 19.41
CA VAL A 526 19.71 14.19 20.04
C VAL A 526 19.10 13.35 18.93
N THR A 527 19.79 12.28 18.54
CA THR A 527 19.29 11.36 17.54
C THR A 527 18.20 10.48 18.14
N PHE A 528 17.07 10.36 17.43
CA PHE A 528 15.94 9.53 17.82
C PHE A 528 15.85 8.27 16.95
N PHE A 529 15.45 7.16 17.55
CA PHE A 529 15.15 5.91 16.85
C PHE A 529 13.82 6.03 16.11
N THR A 530 13.86 6.40 14.83
CA THR A 530 12.67 6.63 13.99
C THR A 530 12.31 5.43 13.10
N LYS A 531 13.24 4.51 12.84
CA LYS A 531 13.01 3.28 12.07
C LYS A 531 13.42 2.02 12.82
N ALA A 532 12.88 0.88 12.41
CA ALA A 532 13.38 -0.42 12.83
C ALA A 532 14.65 -0.74 12.04
N PHE A 533 15.58 -1.45 12.67
CA PHE A 533 16.79 -1.92 12.01
C PHE A 533 16.75 -3.44 11.92
N THR A 534 17.19 -3.97 10.77
CA THR A 534 17.27 -5.42 10.54
C THR A 534 18.62 -5.94 11.03
N THR A 535 18.65 -7.18 11.53
CA THR A 535 19.90 -7.82 11.96
C THR A 535 20.92 -7.81 10.81
N GLY A 536 22.12 -7.29 11.08
CA GLY A 536 23.17 -7.12 10.08
C GLY A 536 23.29 -5.74 9.45
N GLU A 537 22.27 -4.88 9.60
CA GLU A 537 22.26 -3.49 9.11
C GLU A 537 23.34 -2.64 9.81
N ARG A 538 23.90 -1.66 9.08
CA ARG A 538 24.89 -0.71 9.59
C ARG A 538 24.33 0.73 9.59
N SER A 539 24.50 1.44 10.69
CA SER A 539 24.04 2.83 10.84
C SER A 539 24.73 3.52 12.02
N SER A 540 24.96 4.83 11.89
CA SER A 540 25.39 5.67 13.01
C SER A 540 24.39 5.64 14.18
N VAL A 541 23.10 5.46 13.90
CA VAL A 541 22.03 5.34 14.91
C VAL A 541 22.17 4.03 15.71
N ILE A 542 22.69 2.95 15.10
CA ILE A 542 22.94 1.69 15.82
C ILE A 542 24.10 1.85 16.80
N LYS A 543 25.08 2.71 16.47
CA LYS A 543 26.16 3.05 17.40
C LYS A 543 25.60 3.71 18.67
N GLU A 544 24.64 4.62 18.53
CA GLU A 544 23.98 5.26 19.67
C GLU A 544 23.08 4.30 20.46
N LEU A 545 22.42 3.36 19.78
CA LEU A 545 21.71 2.27 20.44
C LEU A 545 22.66 1.45 21.33
N GLN A 546 23.84 1.09 20.82
CA GLN A 546 24.85 0.36 21.60
C GLN A 546 25.32 1.21 22.78
N THR A 547 25.54 2.51 22.59
CA THR A 547 25.90 3.44 23.67
C THR A 547 24.82 3.51 24.76
N LEU A 548 23.54 3.45 24.38
CA LEU A 548 22.42 3.46 25.32
C LEU A 548 22.28 2.11 26.04
N LEU A 549 22.37 1.00 25.32
CA LEU A 549 22.32 -0.36 25.90
C LEU A 549 23.50 -0.63 26.84
N ASN A 550 24.69 -0.09 26.53
CA ASN A 550 25.89 -0.18 27.36
C ASN A 550 25.87 0.72 28.60
N SER A 551 24.92 1.66 28.69
CA SER A 551 24.75 2.53 29.88
C SER A 551 24.18 1.79 31.08
N ASP A 552 23.59 0.61 30.86
CA ASP A 552 23.02 -0.26 31.90
C ASP A 552 23.73 -1.62 31.88
N VAL A 553 24.13 -2.10 33.06
CA VAL A 553 24.89 -3.36 33.20
C VAL A 553 24.07 -4.58 32.76
N ASP A 554 22.74 -4.54 32.93
CA ASP A 554 21.85 -5.67 32.60
C ASP A 554 21.57 -5.79 31.10
N THR A 555 21.73 -4.69 30.37
CA THR A 555 21.47 -4.62 28.92
C THR A 555 22.74 -4.42 28.11
N ARG A 556 23.92 -4.56 28.73
CA ARG A 556 25.21 -4.34 28.07
C ARG A 556 25.42 -5.31 26.90
N VAL A 557 25.93 -4.77 25.79
CA VAL A 557 26.15 -5.49 24.53
C VAL A 557 27.33 -6.45 24.63
N ALA A 558 28.46 -6.01 25.20
CA ALA A 558 29.63 -6.84 25.48
C ALA A 558 30.45 -6.30 26.66
N SER A 559 31.16 -7.18 27.37
CA SER A 559 32.05 -6.80 28.48
C SER A 559 33.45 -6.38 28.02
N ALA A 560 33.88 -6.81 26.83
CA ALA A 560 35.14 -6.44 26.18
C ALA A 560 35.03 -6.68 24.66
N GLY A 561 35.86 -5.99 23.86
CA GLY A 561 35.88 -6.13 22.39
C GLY A 561 34.81 -5.30 21.67
N ALA A 562 34.53 -5.63 20.41
CA ALA A 562 33.59 -4.90 19.57
C ALA A 562 32.18 -4.88 20.17
N GLY A 563 31.62 -3.68 20.38
CA GLY A 563 30.32 -3.46 21.02
C GLY A 563 30.38 -3.25 22.54
N SER A 564 31.56 -3.31 23.17
CA SER A 564 31.73 -2.95 24.59
C SER A 564 31.71 -1.42 24.80
N PRO A 565 31.54 -0.91 26.04
CA PRO A 565 31.50 0.54 26.30
C PRO A 565 32.74 1.26 25.77
N GLY A 566 32.55 2.28 24.91
CA GLY A 566 33.63 3.02 24.25
C GLY A 566 34.20 2.35 22.99
N LEU A 567 33.76 1.14 22.66
CA LEU A 567 34.06 0.39 21.45
C LEU A 567 32.78 0.01 20.68
N GLU A 568 31.77 0.88 20.74
CA GLU A 568 30.49 0.67 20.04
C GLU A 568 30.68 0.59 18.52
N THR A 569 29.96 -0.34 17.91
CA THR A 569 29.98 -0.57 16.46
C THR A 569 28.74 0.03 15.81
N ASP A 570 28.81 0.25 14.50
CA ASP A 570 27.69 0.71 13.69
C ASP A 570 26.75 -0.43 13.25
N LYS A 571 27.03 -1.70 13.62
CA LYS A 571 26.33 -2.87 13.10
C LYS A 571 25.36 -3.49 14.12
N LEU A 572 24.14 -3.81 13.70
CA LEU A 572 23.18 -4.55 14.52
C LEU A 572 23.50 -6.05 14.49
N GLY A 573 24.51 -6.47 15.26
CA GLY A 573 24.94 -7.86 15.35
C GLY A 573 24.14 -8.71 16.34
N PRO A 574 24.41 -10.03 16.41
CA PRO A 574 23.75 -10.94 17.35
C PRO A 574 23.84 -10.51 18.82
N LEU A 575 24.98 -9.91 19.23
CA LEU A 575 25.20 -9.41 20.58
C LEU A 575 24.31 -8.18 20.88
N THR A 576 24.19 -7.26 19.93
CA THR A 576 23.32 -6.08 20.07
C THR A 576 21.84 -6.49 20.13
N VAL A 577 21.43 -7.50 19.35
CA VAL A 577 20.09 -8.07 19.41
C VAL A 577 19.84 -8.77 20.74
N ALA A 578 20.82 -9.50 21.29
CA ALA A 578 20.69 -10.13 22.61
C ALA A 578 20.54 -9.09 23.73
N ALA A 579 21.32 -8.01 23.68
CA ALA A 579 21.18 -6.87 24.58
C ALA A 579 19.81 -6.19 24.46
N LEU A 580 19.31 -6.03 23.24
CA LEU A 580 17.97 -5.49 22.98
C LEU A 580 16.85 -6.37 23.56
N LYS A 581 16.98 -7.69 23.44
CA LYS A 581 16.04 -8.64 24.07
C LYS A 581 16.01 -8.46 25.59
N LYS A 582 17.16 -8.34 26.23
CA LYS A 582 17.26 -8.08 27.68
C LYS A 582 16.61 -6.74 28.06
N PHE A 583 16.86 -5.70 27.26
CA PHE A 583 16.23 -4.39 27.43
C PHE A 583 14.70 -4.46 27.37
N GLN A 584 14.14 -5.21 26.40
CA GLN A 584 12.70 -5.36 26.27
C GLN A 584 12.07 -6.11 27.44
N VAL A 585 12.72 -7.16 27.96
CA VAL A 585 12.23 -7.87 29.15
C VAL A 585 12.29 -6.93 30.37
N LYS A 586 13.40 -6.22 30.57
CA LYS A 586 13.62 -5.33 31.70
C LYS A 586 12.58 -4.19 31.77
N HIS A 587 12.17 -3.66 30.63
CA HIS A 587 11.18 -2.58 30.55
C HIS A 587 9.74 -3.06 30.30
N GLY A 588 9.47 -4.37 30.37
CA GLY A 588 8.12 -4.92 30.19
C GLY A 588 7.54 -4.71 28.78
N ILE A 589 8.39 -4.54 27.77
CA ILE A 589 8.00 -4.21 26.40
C ILE A 589 7.61 -5.46 25.61
N ALA A 590 8.41 -6.52 25.72
CA ALA A 590 8.20 -7.80 25.04
C ALA A 590 8.90 -8.95 25.80
N LYS A 591 8.36 -10.16 25.68
CA LYS A 591 8.89 -11.40 26.28
C LYS A 591 9.20 -12.43 25.19
N PRO A 592 10.02 -13.46 25.47
CA PRO A 592 10.23 -14.56 24.53
C PRO A 592 8.90 -15.15 24.04
N GLY A 593 8.76 -15.30 22.71
CA GLY A 593 7.54 -15.78 22.07
C GLY A 593 6.51 -14.69 21.72
N GLN A 594 6.70 -13.43 22.12
CA GLN A 594 5.84 -12.32 21.67
C GLN A 594 6.36 -11.65 20.40
N ALA A 595 5.44 -11.22 19.54
CA ALA A 595 5.74 -10.48 18.33
C ALA A 595 6.58 -9.22 18.65
N GLY A 596 7.71 -9.07 17.96
CA GLY A 596 8.64 -7.95 18.18
C GLY A 596 9.72 -8.18 19.24
N PHE A 597 9.80 -9.38 19.84
CA PHE A 597 10.90 -9.72 20.74
C PHE A 597 12.24 -9.83 19.99
N GLY A 598 13.20 -8.99 20.37
CA GLY A 598 14.49 -8.82 19.72
C GLY A 598 14.49 -7.85 18.55
N THR A 599 13.42 -7.08 18.33
CA THR A 599 13.36 -6.06 17.28
C THR A 599 13.11 -4.66 17.83
N LEU A 600 13.54 -3.65 17.07
CA LEU A 600 13.27 -2.24 17.36
C LEU A 600 11.86 -1.86 16.85
N GLY A 601 10.85 -2.56 17.35
CA GLY A 601 9.45 -2.25 17.10
C GLY A 601 9.04 -0.90 17.72
N PRO A 602 7.86 -0.35 17.36
CA PRO A 602 7.42 0.98 17.77
C PRO A 602 7.47 1.22 19.29
N LYS A 603 7.04 0.24 20.10
CA LYS A 603 7.09 0.31 21.57
C LYS A 603 8.52 0.34 22.11
N THR A 604 9.43 -0.45 21.55
CA THR A 604 10.85 -0.46 21.93
C THR A 604 11.51 0.88 21.59
N ARG A 605 11.22 1.44 20.41
CA ARG A 605 11.75 2.74 19.98
C ARG A 605 11.23 3.89 20.82
N ALA A 606 9.94 3.92 21.13
CA ALA A 606 9.35 4.91 22.03
C ALA A 606 10.09 4.93 23.37
N ARG A 607 10.30 3.76 23.98
CA ARG A 607 11.01 3.67 25.25
C ARG A 607 12.49 4.09 25.17
N LEU A 608 13.20 3.70 24.11
CA LEU A 608 14.59 4.13 23.90
C LEU A 608 14.68 5.66 23.71
N ASN A 609 13.73 6.25 22.98
CA ASN A 609 13.65 7.69 22.77
C ASN A 609 13.35 8.45 24.07
N ASP A 610 12.51 7.91 24.96
CA ASP A 610 12.27 8.49 26.28
C ASP A 610 13.54 8.48 27.15
N LEU A 611 14.33 7.40 27.08
CA LEU A 611 15.61 7.32 27.79
C LEU A 611 16.66 8.30 27.21
N MET A 612 16.66 8.51 25.89
CA MET A 612 17.50 9.53 25.25
C MET A 612 17.14 10.94 25.73
N ARG A 613 15.84 11.26 25.86
CA ARG A 613 15.35 12.54 26.40
C ARG A 613 15.72 12.74 27.86
N ALA A 614 15.59 11.69 28.67
CA ALA A 614 15.97 11.73 30.08
C ALA A 614 17.48 11.99 30.27
N ARG A 615 18.32 11.51 29.33
CA ARG A 615 19.78 11.69 29.37
C ARG A 615 20.23 13.10 28.97
N THR A 616 19.45 13.81 28.16
CA THR A 616 19.78 15.15 27.66
C THR A 616 19.25 16.27 28.56
N GLY A 617 18.50 15.93 29.61
CA GLY A 617 18.03 16.88 30.62
C GLY A 617 16.82 17.71 30.18
N GLU A 618 16.15 17.35 29.08
CA GLU A 618 14.89 17.98 28.68
C GLU A 618 13.74 17.35 29.48
N SER A 619 13.44 17.94 30.64
CA SER A 619 12.28 17.55 31.46
C SER A 619 11.01 18.32 31.06
N SER A 620 9.91 17.58 31.12
CA SER A 620 8.51 17.93 30.84
C SER A 620 8.03 19.27 31.44
N VAL A 621 7.43 20.13 30.62
CA VAL A 621 6.61 21.26 31.10
C VAL A 621 5.19 20.75 31.39
N SER A 622 4.86 20.78 32.68
CA SER A 622 3.51 20.69 33.26
C SER A 622 2.81 22.06 33.10
N ILE A 623 1.54 22.06 32.68
CA ILE A 623 0.65 23.23 32.82
C ILE A 623 -0.45 22.85 33.81
N ALA A 624 -0.38 23.44 35.01
CA ALA A 624 -1.39 23.32 36.05
C ALA A 624 -2.58 24.26 35.75
N GLY A 625 -3.81 23.75 35.85
CA GLY A 625 -5.02 24.55 35.98
C GLY A 625 -5.35 24.83 37.46
N PRO A 626 -6.16 25.85 37.79
CA PRO A 626 -6.72 25.99 39.12
C PRO A 626 -8.05 25.21 39.20
N GLY A 627 -8.16 24.29 40.16
CA GLY A 627 -9.42 23.66 40.54
C GLY A 627 -9.40 22.13 40.62
N SER A 628 -8.57 21.56 41.48
CA SER A 628 -8.64 20.14 41.84
C SER A 628 -9.75 19.89 42.87
N ALA A 629 -10.67 18.99 42.53
CA ALA A 629 -11.27 18.04 43.49
C ALA A 629 -10.96 16.62 42.97
N PRO A 630 -10.61 15.64 43.83
CA PRO A 630 -9.84 14.47 43.41
C PRO A 630 -10.72 13.35 42.86
N VAL A 631 -10.49 12.92 41.62
CA VAL A 631 -10.98 11.63 41.10
C VAL A 631 -9.85 10.61 41.17
N VAL A 632 -9.60 10.10 42.39
CA VAL A 632 -8.75 8.90 42.62
C VAL A 632 -9.61 7.71 43.11
N VAL A 633 -10.94 7.86 43.16
CA VAL A 633 -11.83 6.82 43.73
C VAL A 633 -12.33 5.81 42.68
N ALA A 634 -12.23 6.08 41.37
CA ALA A 634 -12.80 5.18 40.36
C ALA A 634 -11.97 3.90 40.10
N SER A 635 -10.63 3.96 40.20
CA SER A 635 -9.79 2.79 39.92
C SER A 635 -9.74 1.78 41.09
N GLN A 636 -9.85 2.23 42.34
CA GLN A 636 -9.88 1.34 43.50
C GLN A 636 -11.25 0.65 43.68
N VAL A 637 -12.36 1.33 43.36
CA VAL A 637 -13.70 0.71 43.39
C VAL A 637 -13.84 -0.37 42.31
N GLN A 638 -13.24 -0.18 41.14
CA GLN A 638 -13.27 -1.18 40.08
C GLN A 638 -12.37 -2.38 40.38
N LEU A 639 -11.20 -2.15 41.00
CA LEU A 639 -10.32 -3.23 41.47
C LEU A 639 -10.93 -3.99 42.67
N ALA A 640 -11.63 -3.31 43.58
CA ALA A 640 -12.35 -3.93 44.69
C ALA A 640 -13.55 -4.77 44.21
N LYS A 641 -14.29 -4.30 43.20
CA LYS A 641 -15.39 -5.06 42.58
C LYS A 641 -14.89 -6.30 41.83
N ILE A 642 -13.76 -6.19 41.14
CA ILE A 642 -13.12 -7.34 40.46
C ILE A 642 -12.63 -8.39 41.47
N ASN A 643 -12.01 -7.95 42.56
CA ASN A 643 -11.56 -8.86 43.61
C ASN A 643 -12.72 -9.51 44.38
N ALA A 644 -13.82 -8.79 44.60
CA ALA A 644 -15.04 -9.36 45.20
C ALA A 644 -15.68 -10.44 44.30
N LEU A 645 -15.75 -10.19 42.99
CA LEU A 645 -16.23 -11.17 42.00
C LEU A 645 -15.34 -12.42 41.91
N LEU A 646 -14.02 -12.26 42.03
CA LEU A 646 -13.08 -13.38 42.04
C LEU A 646 -13.25 -14.28 43.27
N GLU A 647 -13.52 -13.70 44.44
CA GLU A 647 -13.79 -14.48 45.65
C GLU A 647 -15.17 -15.17 45.61
N GLU A 648 -16.17 -14.54 44.99
CA GLU A 648 -17.49 -15.15 44.79
C GLU A 648 -17.43 -16.35 43.80
N ILE A 649 -16.63 -16.23 42.74
CA ILE A 649 -16.36 -17.33 41.79
C ILE A 649 -15.63 -18.48 42.48
N LYS A 650 -14.61 -18.21 43.32
CA LYS A 650 -13.94 -19.28 44.09
C LYS A 650 -14.91 -20.01 45.01
N LYS A 651 -15.79 -19.27 45.70
CA LYS A 651 -16.78 -19.86 46.61
C LYS A 651 -17.78 -20.75 45.87
N LEU A 652 -18.26 -20.31 44.70
CA LEU A 652 -19.10 -21.12 43.81
C LEU A 652 -18.38 -22.36 43.28
N GLN A 653 -17.09 -22.24 42.93
CA GLN A 653 -16.29 -23.39 42.50
C GLN A 653 -16.09 -24.40 43.62
N GLU A 654 -15.97 -23.95 44.87
CA GLU A 654 -15.80 -24.81 46.03
C GLU A 654 -17.12 -25.46 46.48
N GLU A 655 -18.27 -24.80 46.31
CA GLU A 655 -19.60 -25.41 46.47
C GLU A 655 -19.89 -26.44 45.37
N LEU A 656 -19.54 -26.16 44.12
CA LEU A 656 -19.67 -27.12 43.01
C LEU A 656 -18.86 -28.39 43.25
N LYS A 657 -17.70 -28.26 43.92
CA LYS A 657 -16.81 -29.38 44.27
C LYS A 657 -17.30 -30.21 45.47
N LYS A 658 -18.28 -29.71 46.24
CA LYS A 658 -18.96 -30.47 47.31
C LYS A 658 -20.23 -31.17 46.82
N LEU A 659 -20.70 -30.83 45.63
CA LEU A 659 -21.85 -31.43 44.94
C LEU A 659 -21.46 -32.53 43.94
N GLN A 660 -20.16 -32.76 43.77
CA GLN A 660 -19.54 -33.94 43.16
C GLN A 660 -18.95 -34.82 44.26
#